data_AF-A0A2H0S3Z6-F1
#
_entry.id   AF-A0A2H0S3Z6-F1
#
_cell.length_a   1.000
_cell.length_b   1.000
_cell.length_c   1.000
_cell.angle_alpha   90.00
_cell.angle_beta   90.00
_cell.angle_gamma   90.00
#
_symmetry.space_group_name_H-M   'P 1'
#
loop_
_entity.id
_entity.type
_entity.pdbx_description
1 polymer ?
#
loop_
_entity_poly.entity_id
_entity_poly.type
_entity_poly.pdbx_seq_one_letter_code
_entity_poly.pdbx_strand_id
1 'polypeptide(L)'
;MKFPDLPLVILDTETTGLLPRVNRIIEFASVRMEEGKQVDEYEQLISFGGDIPPEVEVLTRIQSADLAGKPLFEDAREEIVRHIGEDSILVGQNIPYDMAMLKGEGIDLSERPWIDTSMLASLVFPEFESYSLSYMSTVLNLNHEPVHRALGDVHATQELLSRCWERLLELPADLRGQAQEIMQRAPEGYRHFFGALPEATQKEHPVWLRMPPAPEAEQNDPIGNMTLEKPDSVVALLEEPPAPGVLEELIRTAVAKKGSVHWIAVKNLEATVKRLSLPEGVRVLLPPFQLLDTEMGNALLEQKSLTADEATLALKLLWYTPRSQRDFPLHGDEVSVWNGKLACTEESATYNEQFVDLPGVVLLDHRQILSFVADPKHTGRDALSEKSHVIIDDASMLEDTATKAYGWQCILPYLRAAAEGNEKLTKLADIAELWAERTRNAQDLRYITIGDLETPDVRGMCTILEEALQDAKLPQLALRQLSHLQQILQPENLKERIAYIELRFNGDLSIHSAPDRIGTFLQQHLYNIHPTTLLIPPMSANTLTEILPTGTEMKMDPALSFNLPFRISYPEEMKLETLMANPPPGKTIVLMSSKRSITNVFIKYMETLEKKGTTLICQGLSGGTGRMQAEFIAAKGTVLWFITPWSFEGITLPSQSVDRLLLLNLPFDHPSHAILSRRAEHYQNAFTQYALARLLHRLFRLLRTFSSFCKESADVLMADDRLTSKSYGKDIQTYLAQFKKE
;
A
#
# COMPACT_ATOMS: atom_id res chain seq x y z
N MET A 1 19.38 -29.49 5.26
CA MET A 1 18.50 -28.60 6.03
C MET A 1 18.86 -28.70 7.50
N LYS A 2 18.79 -27.58 8.23
CA LYS A 2 19.00 -27.53 9.68
C LYS A 2 17.71 -27.02 10.32
N PHE A 3 17.34 -27.63 11.44
CA PHE A 3 16.14 -27.29 12.20
C PHE A 3 16.48 -27.17 13.69
N PRO A 4 15.67 -26.46 14.49
CA PRO A 4 15.76 -26.56 15.94
C PRO A 4 15.45 -27.98 16.42
N ASP A 5 16.00 -28.36 17.56
CA ASP A 5 15.66 -29.61 18.26
C ASP A 5 14.36 -29.42 19.05
N LEU A 6 13.25 -29.26 18.33
CA LEU A 6 11.90 -29.04 18.85
C LEU A 6 10.89 -29.90 18.07
N PRO A 7 9.81 -30.37 18.72
CA PRO A 7 8.69 -30.96 18.01
C PRO A 7 7.93 -29.86 17.25
N LEU A 8 7.91 -29.94 15.91
CA LEU A 8 7.23 -28.99 15.04
C LEU A 8 6.22 -29.70 14.17
N VAL A 9 5.14 -29.02 13.80
CA VAL A 9 4.26 -29.43 12.70
C VAL A 9 4.10 -28.27 11.74
N ILE A 10 4.56 -28.47 10.50
CA ILE A 10 4.34 -27.54 9.40
C ILE A 10 3.00 -27.89 8.78
N LEU A 11 2.10 -26.94 8.59
CA LEU A 11 0.79 -27.18 8.00
C LEU A 11 0.38 -26.07 7.04
N ASP A 12 -0.53 -26.40 6.13
CA ASP A 12 -1.15 -25.48 5.17
C ASP A 12 -2.56 -25.97 4.80
N THR A 13 -3.44 -25.05 4.42
CA THR A 13 -4.80 -25.34 3.97
C THR A 13 -5.14 -24.67 2.65
N GLU A 14 -5.68 -25.45 1.70
CA GLU A 14 -6.36 -24.87 0.53
C GLU A 14 -7.86 -24.76 0.80
N THR A 15 -8.45 -23.65 0.34
CA THR A 15 -9.78 -23.24 0.77
C THR A 15 -10.61 -22.68 -0.37
N THR A 16 -11.93 -22.69 -0.22
CA THR A 16 -12.83 -22.07 -1.21
C THR A 16 -12.84 -20.53 -1.16
N GLY A 17 -12.00 -19.91 -0.33
CA GLY A 17 -11.90 -18.47 -0.15
C GLY A 17 -11.43 -18.10 1.26
N LEU A 18 -11.37 -16.81 1.57
CA LEU A 18 -10.59 -16.28 2.70
C LEU A 18 -11.34 -16.14 4.04
N LEU A 19 -12.64 -16.42 4.11
CA LEU A 19 -13.47 -16.16 5.28
C LEU A 19 -13.80 -17.46 6.05
N PRO A 20 -13.22 -17.71 7.23
CA PRO A 20 -13.36 -18.98 7.95
C PRO A 20 -14.79 -19.45 8.25
N ARG A 21 -15.73 -18.53 8.45
CA ARG A 21 -17.13 -18.87 8.76
C ARG A 21 -17.97 -19.17 7.52
N VAL A 22 -17.47 -18.78 6.35
CA VAL A 22 -18.22 -18.82 5.08
C VAL A 22 -17.61 -19.85 4.15
N ASN A 23 -16.28 -19.82 4.00
CA ASN A 23 -15.51 -20.70 3.14
C ASN A 23 -15.24 -22.04 3.84
N ARG A 24 -14.74 -23.00 3.05
CA ARG A 24 -14.50 -24.39 3.46
C ARG A 24 -13.10 -24.81 3.10
N ILE A 25 -12.49 -25.66 3.92
CA ILE A 25 -11.21 -26.30 3.61
C ILE A 25 -11.45 -27.41 2.59
N ILE A 26 -10.67 -27.41 1.50
CA ILE A 26 -10.73 -28.41 0.42
C ILE A 26 -9.46 -29.27 0.34
N GLU A 27 -8.38 -28.84 0.98
CA GLU A 27 -7.18 -29.62 1.18
C GLU A 27 -6.53 -29.26 2.52
N PHE A 28 -6.04 -30.25 3.23
CA PHE A 28 -5.18 -30.08 4.40
C PHE A 28 -3.91 -30.89 4.20
N ALA A 29 -2.75 -30.30 4.51
CA ALA A 29 -1.50 -31.03 4.57
C ALA A 29 -0.69 -30.68 5.82
N SER A 30 0.11 -31.63 6.28
CA SER A 30 1.05 -31.40 7.37
C SER A 30 2.29 -32.28 7.29
N VAL A 31 3.43 -31.74 7.75
CA VAL A 31 4.68 -32.47 7.97
C VAL A 31 5.11 -32.29 9.42
N ARG A 32 5.31 -33.39 10.13
CA ARG A 32 5.80 -33.38 11.53
C ARG A 32 7.30 -33.58 11.58
N MET A 33 7.95 -32.76 12.40
CA MET A 33 9.39 -32.79 12.65
C MET A 33 9.66 -33.13 14.12
N GLU A 34 10.59 -34.05 14.36
CA GLU A 34 11.14 -34.36 15.68
C GLU A 34 12.66 -34.54 15.57
N GLU A 35 13.42 -34.03 16.54
CA GLU A 35 14.89 -34.08 16.54
C GLU A 35 15.51 -33.57 15.20
N GLY A 36 14.88 -32.56 14.61
CA GLY A 36 15.26 -31.96 13.33
C GLY A 36 15.06 -32.87 12.11
N LYS A 37 14.28 -33.95 12.22
CA LYS A 37 13.97 -34.90 11.14
C LYS A 37 12.46 -34.98 10.92
N GLN A 38 12.07 -35.19 9.66
CA GLN A 38 10.69 -35.50 9.31
C GLN A 38 10.34 -36.90 9.80
N VAL A 39 9.27 -37.01 10.59
CA VAL A 39 8.79 -38.27 11.17
C VAL A 39 7.40 -38.68 10.68
N ASP A 40 6.64 -37.73 10.13
CA ASP A 40 5.29 -37.96 9.61
C ASP A 40 4.96 -36.96 8.50
N GLU A 41 4.11 -37.37 7.56
CA GLU A 41 3.59 -36.56 6.44
C GLU A 41 2.15 -36.99 6.15
N TYR A 42 1.26 -36.01 6.00
CA TYR A 42 -0.17 -36.22 5.76
C TYR A 42 -0.69 -35.21 4.73
N GLU A 43 -1.55 -35.68 3.82
CA GLU A 43 -2.24 -34.88 2.82
C GLU A 43 -3.65 -35.45 2.64
N GLN A 44 -4.68 -34.59 2.69
CA GLN A 44 -6.07 -34.98 2.54
C GLN A 44 -6.85 -33.94 1.75
N LEU A 45 -7.38 -34.35 0.60
CA LEU A 45 -8.44 -33.61 -0.10
C LEU A 45 -9.76 -33.81 0.65
N ILE A 46 -10.53 -32.75 0.81
CA ILE A 46 -11.73 -32.73 1.65
C ILE A 46 -12.93 -32.26 0.81
N SER A 47 -14.00 -33.04 0.83
CA SER A 47 -15.25 -32.65 0.19
C SER A 47 -16.05 -31.71 1.09
N PHE A 48 -16.72 -30.73 0.50
CA PHE A 48 -17.63 -29.82 1.21
C PHE A 48 -19.04 -29.78 0.63
N GLY A 49 -19.34 -30.65 -0.36
CA GLY A 49 -20.67 -30.81 -0.95
C GLY A 49 -21.12 -29.66 -1.86
N GLY A 50 -20.23 -28.77 -2.29
CA GLY A 50 -20.52 -27.68 -3.23
C GLY A 50 -19.46 -27.52 -4.33
N ASP A 51 -19.65 -26.51 -5.19
CA ASP A 51 -18.73 -26.19 -6.28
C ASP A 51 -17.61 -25.25 -5.81
N ILE A 52 -16.37 -25.55 -6.18
CA ILE A 52 -15.22 -24.68 -5.90
C ILE A 52 -15.32 -23.43 -6.78
N PRO A 53 -15.08 -22.21 -6.25
CA PRO A 53 -15.04 -21.01 -7.08
C PRO A 53 -14.00 -21.12 -8.21
N PRO A 54 -14.31 -20.69 -9.45
CA PRO A 54 -13.40 -20.89 -10.60
C PRO A 54 -12.01 -20.29 -10.43
N GLU A 55 -11.87 -19.16 -9.74
CA GLU A 55 -10.57 -18.58 -9.39
C GLU A 55 -9.72 -19.49 -8.50
N VAL A 56 -10.35 -20.22 -7.58
CA VAL A 56 -9.68 -21.19 -6.71
C VAL A 56 -9.30 -22.42 -7.51
N GLU A 57 -10.20 -22.97 -8.35
CA GLU A 57 -9.87 -24.13 -9.20
C GLU A 57 -8.66 -23.87 -10.11
N VAL A 58 -8.56 -22.66 -10.68
CA VAL A 58 -7.41 -22.28 -11.53
C VAL A 58 -6.14 -22.04 -10.71
N LEU A 59 -6.27 -21.48 -9.50
CA LEU A 59 -5.13 -21.21 -8.63
C LEU A 59 -4.53 -22.51 -8.08
N THR A 60 -5.37 -23.36 -7.49
CA THR A 60 -4.93 -24.57 -6.77
C THR A 60 -4.82 -25.80 -7.65
N ARG A 61 -5.41 -25.74 -8.86
CA ARG A 61 -5.57 -26.88 -9.76
C ARG A 61 -6.43 -28.02 -9.18
N ILE A 62 -7.17 -27.76 -8.10
CA ILE A 62 -8.15 -28.70 -7.53
C ILE A 62 -9.50 -28.42 -8.20
N GLN A 63 -10.02 -29.41 -8.91
CA GLN A 63 -11.34 -29.35 -9.51
C GLN A 63 -12.40 -29.92 -8.58
N SER A 64 -13.64 -29.45 -8.72
CA SER A 64 -14.77 -30.01 -7.96
C SER A 64 -14.92 -31.54 -8.16
N ALA A 65 -14.45 -32.08 -9.29
CA ALA A 65 -14.40 -33.52 -9.56
C ALA A 65 -13.36 -34.28 -8.71
N ASP A 66 -12.25 -33.64 -8.32
CA ASP A 66 -11.20 -34.25 -7.50
C ASP A 66 -11.66 -34.50 -6.06
N LEU A 67 -12.67 -33.76 -5.62
CA LEU A 67 -13.31 -33.90 -4.31
C LEU A 67 -14.38 -35.00 -4.27
N ALA A 68 -14.70 -35.62 -5.41
CA ALA A 68 -15.70 -36.67 -5.48
C ALA A 68 -15.22 -37.93 -4.72
N GLY A 69 -16.01 -38.37 -3.74
CA GLY A 69 -15.68 -39.54 -2.91
C GLY A 69 -14.62 -39.29 -1.83
N LYS A 70 -14.15 -38.05 -1.68
CA LYS A 70 -13.32 -37.62 -0.55
C LYS A 70 -14.17 -37.44 0.71
N PRO A 71 -13.60 -37.62 1.91
CA PRO A 71 -14.32 -37.44 3.17
C PRO A 71 -14.83 -36.01 3.33
N LEU A 72 -15.93 -35.84 4.08
CA LEU A 72 -16.31 -34.51 4.56
C LEU A 72 -15.32 -34.06 5.65
N PHE A 73 -15.23 -32.76 5.91
CA PHE A 73 -14.33 -32.25 6.95
C PHE A 73 -14.62 -32.89 8.31
N GLU A 74 -15.90 -33.09 8.65
CA GLU A 74 -16.31 -33.75 9.89
C GLU A 74 -15.75 -35.16 10.05
N ASP A 75 -15.64 -35.91 8.94
CA ASP A 75 -15.11 -37.28 8.92
C ASP A 75 -13.57 -37.29 9.00
N ALA A 76 -12.90 -36.30 8.40
CA ALA A 76 -11.45 -36.18 8.41
C ALA A 76 -10.88 -35.53 9.70
N ARG A 77 -11.73 -34.85 10.47
CA ARG A 77 -11.34 -34.03 11.64
C ARG A 77 -10.44 -34.77 12.64
N GLU A 78 -10.83 -35.98 13.04
CA GLU A 78 -10.06 -36.75 14.05
C GLU A 78 -8.67 -37.16 13.53
N GLU A 79 -8.56 -37.42 12.23
CA GLU A 79 -7.29 -37.76 11.59
C GLU A 79 -6.40 -36.52 11.45
N ILE A 80 -6.96 -35.39 11.01
CA ILE A 80 -6.26 -34.09 10.95
C ILE A 80 -5.68 -33.72 12.32
N VAL A 81 -6.48 -33.77 13.40
CA VAL A 81 -6.01 -33.46 14.76
C VAL A 81 -4.87 -34.39 15.19
N ARG A 82 -4.95 -35.68 14.84
CA ARG A 82 -3.90 -36.67 15.15
C ARG A 82 -2.58 -36.34 14.47
N HIS A 83 -2.61 -35.92 13.20
CA HIS A 83 -1.42 -35.55 12.43
C HIS A 83 -0.85 -34.18 12.85
N ILE A 84 -1.69 -33.25 13.31
CA ILE A 84 -1.22 -32.01 13.96
C ILE A 84 -0.45 -32.35 15.24
N GLY A 85 -0.96 -33.28 16.04
CA GLY A 85 -0.39 -33.69 17.33
C GLY A 85 -0.60 -32.64 18.43
N GLU A 86 -0.48 -33.06 19.70
CA GLU A 86 -0.76 -32.20 20.87
C GLU A 86 0.47 -31.47 21.42
N ASP A 87 1.68 -32.00 21.15
CA ASP A 87 2.95 -31.56 21.77
C ASP A 87 3.87 -30.76 20.82
N SER A 88 3.39 -30.40 19.63
CA SER A 88 4.17 -29.71 18.59
C SER A 88 3.93 -28.20 18.57
N ILE A 89 4.93 -27.42 18.15
CA ILE A 89 4.72 -26.02 17.75
C ILE A 89 4.17 -26.01 16.33
N LEU A 90 3.08 -25.28 16.11
CA LEU A 90 2.50 -25.07 14.78
C LEU A 90 3.39 -24.13 13.96
N VAL A 91 3.66 -24.50 12.73
CA VAL A 91 4.46 -23.71 11.79
C VAL A 91 3.66 -23.56 10.51
N GLY A 92 3.60 -22.35 9.98
CA GLY A 92 3.03 -22.12 8.66
C GLY A 92 3.56 -20.83 8.07
N GLN A 93 3.06 -20.53 6.88
CA GLN A 93 3.29 -19.26 6.21
C GLN A 93 1.98 -18.47 6.29
N ASN A 94 1.96 -17.34 7.01
CA ASN A 94 0.69 -16.68 7.36
C ASN A 94 -0.22 -17.59 8.23
N ILE A 95 0.38 -18.34 9.16
CA ILE A 95 -0.28 -19.38 9.96
C ILE A 95 -1.56 -18.94 10.71
N PRO A 96 -1.74 -17.67 11.14
CA PRO A 96 -3.02 -17.26 11.72
C PRO A 96 -4.20 -17.48 10.78
N TYR A 97 -3.98 -17.45 9.45
CA TYR A 97 -5.00 -17.77 8.44
C TYR A 97 -5.47 -19.22 8.54
N ASP A 98 -4.55 -20.19 8.46
CA ASP A 98 -4.89 -21.62 8.51
C ASP A 98 -5.54 -21.98 9.83
N MET A 99 -5.03 -21.44 10.94
CA MET A 99 -5.63 -21.62 12.26
C MET A 99 -7.06 -21.08 12.32
N ALA A 100 -7.31 -19.92 11.71
CA ALA A 100 -8.64 -19.35 11.65
C ALA A 100 -9.58 -20.22 10.78
N MET A 101 -9.13 -20.70 9.63
CA MET A 101 -9.88 -21.62 8.77
C MET A 101 -10.23 -22.93 9.49
N LEU A 102 -9.24 -23.55 10.15
CA LEU A 102 -9.43 -24.76 10.98
C LEU A 102 -10.43 -24.51 12.12
N LYS A 103 -10.37 -23.33 12.77
CA LYS A 103 -11.34 -22.93 13.80
C LYS A 103 -12.75 -22.78 13.22
N GLY A 104 -12.87 -22.26 12.00
CA GLY A 104 -14.13 -22.18 11.26
C GLY A 104 -14.76 -23.56 11.02
N GLU A 105 -13.92 -24.56 10.79
CA GLU A 105 -14.32 -25.97 10.69
C GLU A 105 -14.43 -26.66 12.05
N GLY A 106 -14.18 -25.97 13.17
CA GLY A 106 -14.35 -26.47 14.54
C GLY A 106 -13.12 -27.13 15.18
N ILE A 107 -11.92 -26.95 14.62
CA ILE A 107 -10.64 -27.32 15.26
C ILE A 107 -10.04 -26.04 15.84
N ASP A 108 -10.18 -25.84 17.15
CA ASP A 108 -9.67 -24.63 17.82
C ASP A 108 -8.21 -24.84 18.27
N LEU A 109 -7.29 -24.17 17.57
CA LEU A 109 -5.86 -24.19 17.86
C LEU A 109 -5.37 -22.88 18.52
N SER A 110 -6.26 -21.96 18.91
CA SER A 110 -5.86 -20.62 19.36
C SER A 110 -4.89 -20.59 20.54
N GLU A 111 -4.93 -21.60 21.41
CA GLU A 111 -4.03 -21.73 22.57
C GLU A 111 -2.74 -22.51 22.27
N ARG A 112 -2.59 -23.07 21.06
CA ARG A 112 -1.40 -23.84 20.68
C ARG A 112 -0.24 -22.89 20.35
N PRO A 113 1.01 -23.21 20.74
CA PRO A 113 2.16 -22.41 20.35
C PRO A 113 2.35 -22.47 18.83
N TRP A 114 2.57 -21.31 18.21
CA TRP A 114 2.78 -21.21 16.77
C TRP A 114 3.92 -20.24 16.40
N ILE A 115 4.48 -20.43 15.21
CA ILE A 115 5.43 -19.51 14.58
C ILE A 115 5.07 -19.30 13.11
N ASP A 116 5.30 -18.08 12.62
CA ASP A 116 5.04 -17.71 11.23
C ASP A 116 6.35 -17.54 10.47
N THR A 117 6.54 -18.37 9.45
CA THR A 117 7.75 -18.34 8.63
C THR A 117 7.91 -17.06 7.82
N SER A 118 6.81 -16.37 7.48
CA SER A 118 6.86 -15.07 6.80
C SER A 118 7.36 -13.95 7.72
N MET A 119 6.98 -13.99 9.00
CA MET A 119 7.50 -13.08 10.02
C MET A 119 8.97 -13.35 10.30
N LEU A 120 9.35 -14.62 10.46
CA LEU A 120 10.76 -15.02 10.61
C LEU A 120 11.59 -14.60 9.39
N ALA A 121 11.08 -14.80 8.19
CA ALA A 121 11.76 -14.40 6.97
C ALA A 121 11.97 -12.89 6.93
N SER A 122 10.98 -12.10 7.36
CA SER A 122 11.10 -10.63 7.44
C SER A 122 12.15 -10.14 8.44
N LEU A 123 12.49 -10.95 9.45
CA LEU A 123 13.56 -10.64 10.39
C LEU A 123 14.94 -10.86 9.79
N VAL A 124 15.12 -11.95 9.06
CA VAL A 124 16.44 -12.44 8.66
C VAL A 124 16.75 -12.26 7.19
N PHE A 125 15.79 -11.86 6.34
CA PHE A 125 16.00 -11.53 4.92
C PHE A 125 15.63 -10.08 4.58
N PRO A 126 16.25 -9.08 5.23
CA PRO A 126 15.89 -7.67 5.03
C PRO A 126 16.16 -7.14 3.61
N GLU A 127 16.92 -7.88 2.80
CA GLU A 127 17.20 -7.52 1.41
C GLU A 127 16.03 -7.78 0.44
N PHE A 128 14.98 -8.46 0.87
CA PHE A 128 13.87 -8.88 0.02
C PHE A 128 12.65 -7.95 0.08
N GLU A 129 11.98 -7.77 -1.06
CA GLU A 129 10.83 -6.86 -1.21
C GLU A 129 9.49 -7.49 -0.80
N SER A 130 9.44 -8.81 -0.64
CA SER A 130 8.25 -9.56 -0.29
C SER A 130 8.63 -10.81 0.49
N TYR A 131 7.74 -11.22 1.40
CA TYR A 131 7.91 -12.45 2.17
C TYR A 131 6.83 -13.48 1.84
N SER A 132 6.11 -13.35 0.73
CA SER A 132 5.17 -14.38 0.26
C SER A 132 5.91 -15.66 -0.10
N LEU A 133 5.31 -16.84 0.17
CA LEU A 133 5.98 -18.13 -0.04
C LEU A 133 6.53 -18.27 -1.45
N SER A 134 5.72 -18.02 -2.47
CA SER A 134 6.19 -18.17 -3.85
C SER A 134 7.25 -17.13 -4.28
N TYR A 135 7.29 -15.93 -3.69
CA TYR A 135 8.44 -15.02 -3.88
C TYR A 135 9.70 -15.60 -3.23
N MET A 136 9.60 -16.03 -1.98
CA MET A 136 10.70 -16.63 -1.22
C MET A 136 11.23 -17.91 -1.91
N SER A 137 10.34 -18.76 -2.41
CA SER A 137 10.66 -19.95 -3.19
C SER A 137 11.46 -19.62 -4.44
N THR A 138 11.10 -18.53 -5.12
CA THR A 138 11.82 -18.07 -6.33
C THR A 138 13.22 -17.55 -5.98
N VAL A 139 13.33 -16.62 -5.01
CA VAL A 139 14.61 -15.95 -4.71
C VAL A 139 15.58 -16.82 -3.91
N LEU A 140 15.08 -17.78 -3.13
CA LEU A 140 15.89 -18.75 -2.38
C LEU A 140 16.03 -20.11 -3.07
N ASN A 141 15.39 -20.29 -4.23
CA ASN A 141 15.34 -21.55 -4.98
C ASN A 141 14.92 -22.72 -4.09
N LEU A 142 13.74 -22.59 -3.46
CA LEU A 142 13.12 -23.62 -2.63
C LEU A 142 12.37 -24.64 -3.50
N ASN A 143 12.19 -25.87 -3.00
CA ASN A 143 11.32 -26.85 -3.63
C ASN A 143 9.84 -26.49 -3.42
N HIS A 144 9.24 -25.82 -4.41
CA HIS A 144 7.85 -25.37 -4.37
C HIS A 144 7.06 -25.91 -5.56
N GLU A 145 6.82 -27.22 -5.56
CA GLU A 145 6.04 -27.91 -6.59
C GLU A 145 5.21 -29.04 -5.97
N PRO A 146 3.91 -29.18 -6.32
CA PRO A 146 3.10 -28.22 -7.07
C PRO A 146 2.80 -26.95 -6.24
N VAL A 147 2.89 -25.77 -6.86
CA VAL A 147 2.51 -24.50 -6.22
C VAL A 147 0.99 -24.43 -6.01
N HIS A 148 0.54 -23.85 -4.89
CA HIS A 148 -0.88 -23.71 -4.53
C HIS A 148 -1.56 -25.07 -4.33
N ARG A 149 -0.82 -25.97 -3.69
CA ARG A 149 -1.31 -27.24 -3.17
C ARG A 149 -0.77 -27.36 -1.77
N ALA A 150 -1.61 -27.76 -0.83
CA ALA A 150 -1.26 -27.67 0.59
C ALA A 150 0.06 -28.41 0.90
N LEU A 151 0.27 -29.61 0.33
CA LEU A 151 1.50 -30.36 0.58
C LEU A 151 2.74 -29.69 -0.06
N GLY A 152 2.61 -29.13 -1.26
CA GLY A 152 3.69 -28.41 -1.93
C GLY A 152 4.08 -27.14 -1.17
N ASP A 153 3.09 -26.42 -0.64
CA ASP A 153 3.28 -25.23 0.18
C ASP A 153 3.87 -25.58 1.56
N VAL A 154 3.49 -26.72 2.16
CA VAL A 154 4.14 -27.28 3.38
C VAL A 154 5.62 -27.58 3.16
N HIS A 155 5.98 -28.24 2.04
CA HIS A 155 7.39 -28.54 1.74
C HIS A 155 8.22 -27.26 1.53
N ALA A 156 7.69 -26.28 0.78
CA ALA A 156 8.35 -25.00 0.60
C ALA A 156 8.49 -24.23 1.94
N THR A 157 7.48 -24.27 2.79
CA THR A 157 7.49 -23.66 4.14
C THR A 157 8.51 -24.33 5.05
N GLN A 158 8.62 -25.66 5.00
CA GLN A 158 9.64 -26.42 5.73
C GLN A 158 11.06 -26.02 5.28
N GLU A 159 11.30 -25.91 3.98
CA GLU A 159 12.59 -25.43 3.48
C GLU A 159 12.86 -23.98 3.90
N LEU A 160 11.87 -23.08 3.80
CA LEU A 160 11.98 -21.69 4.24
C LEU A 160 12.34 -21.60 5.74
N LEU A 161 11.67 -22.37 6.59
CA LEU A 161 12.00 -22.46 8.02
C LEU A 161 13.47 -22.86 8.23
N SER A 162 13.96 -23.85 7.49
CA SER A 162 15.38 -24.24 7.54
C SER A 162 16.30 -23.08 7.17
N ARG A 163 15.98 -22.30 6.13
CA ARG A 163 16.80 -21.15 5.72
C ARG A 163 16.77 -20.03 6.77
N CYS A 164 15.60 -19.77 7.37
CA CYS A 164 15.48 -18.82 8.48
C CYS A 164 16.32 -19.26 9.69
N TRP A 165 16.24 -20.53 10.06
CA TRP A 165 17.04 -21.11 11.14
C TRP A 165 18.54 -20.99 10.87
N GLU A 166 18.97 -21.29 9.64
CA GLU A 166 20.36 -21.14 9.22
C GLU A 166 20.87 -19.70 9.40
N ARG A 167 20.10 -18.68 9.02
CA ARG A 167 20.49 -17.27 9.26
C ARG A 167 20.54 -16.91 10.75
N LEU A 168 19.61 -17.41 11.57
CA LEU A 168 19.67 -17.19 13.01
C LEU A 168 20.93 -17.82 13.64
N LEU A 169 21.39 -18.97 13.11
CA LEU A 169 22.64 -19.61 13.52
C LEU A 169 23.90 -18.86 13.08
N GLU A 170 23.80 -17.85 12.20
CA GLU A 170 24.91 -16.97 11.83
C GLU A 170 25.09 -15.79 12.80
N LEU A 171 24.09 -15.51 13.65
CA LEU A 171 24.14 -14.38 14.57
C LEU A 171 25.28 -14.55 15.61
N PRO A 172 26.02 -13.48 15.94
CA PRO A 172 26.96 -13.45 17.06
C PRO A 172 26.24 -13.45 18.43
N ALA A 173 27.02 -13.61 19.50
CA ALA A 173 26.51 -13.83 20.85
C ALA A 173 25.61 -12.70 21.38
N ASP A 174 25.95 -11.45 21.08
CA ASP A 174 25.19 -10.27 21.49
C ASP A 174 23.82 -10.21 20.80
N LEU A 175 23.76 -10.39 19.48
CA LEU A 175 22.50 -10.38 18.73
C LEU A 175 21.60 -11.57 19.07
N ARG A 176 22.17 -12.75 19.35
CA ARG A 176 21.39 -13.89 19.88
C ARG A 176 20.85 -13.61 21.27
N GLY A 177 21.65 -12.99 22.14
CA GLY A 177 21.20 -12.57 23.47
C GLY A 177 19.99 -11.65 23.39
N GLN A 178 20.06 -10.64 22.50
CA GLN A 178 18.92 -9.75 22.21
C GLN A 178 17.70 -10.51 21.69
N ALA A 179 17.91 -11.44 20.74
CA ALA A 179 16.86 -12.31 20.20
C ALA A 179 16.12 -13.07 21.30
N GLN A 180 16.88 -13.76 22.16
CA GLN A 180 16.35 -14.56 23.26
C GLN A 180 15.64 -13.68 24.31
N GLU A 181 16.20 -12.52 24.66
CA GLU A 181 15.63 -11.61 25.65
C GLU A 181 14.27 -11.03 25.20
N ILE A 182 14.18 -10.54 23.97
CA ILE A 182 12.92 -9.99 23.43
C ILE A 182 11.89 -11.12 23.27
N MET A 183 12.29 -12.26 22.69
CA MET A 183 11.37 -13.36 22.41
C MET A 183 10.90 -14.09 23.67
N GLN A 184 11.57 -13.95 24.82
CA GLN A 184 11.02 -14.39 26.11
C GLN A 184 9.69 -13.74 26.45
N ARG A 185 9.45 -12.52 25.96
CA ARG A 185 8.22 -11.74 26.19
C ARG A 185 7.17 -11.93 25.09
N ALA A 186 7.52 -12.64 24.02
CA ALA A 186 6.63 -12.95 22.90
C ALA A 186 5.69 -14.14 23.22
N PRO A 187 4.74 -14.47 22.31
CA PRO A 187 3.94 -15.70 22.40
C PRO A 187 4.80 -16.96 22.48
N GLU A 188 4.22 -18.02 23.05
CA GLU A 188 4.93 -19.25 23.45
C GLU A 188 5.74 -19.91 22.32
N GLY A 189 5.20 -19.95 21.10
CA GLY A 189 5.92 -20.54 19.96
C GLY A 189 7.23 -19.82 19.64
N TYR A 190 7.23 -18.49 19.59
CA TYR A 190 8.44 -17.69 19.38
C TYR A 190 9.42 -17.84 20.56
N ARG A 191 8.92 -17.83 21.79
CA ARG A 191 9.74 -18.03 23.00
C ARG A 191 10.52 -19.35 22.93
N HIS A 192 9.82 -20.46 22.63
CA HIS A 192 10.44 -21.77 22.54
C HIS A 192 11.41 -21.86 21.35
N PHE A 193 11.02 -21.35 20.18
CA PHE A 193 11.83 -21.38 18.97
C PHE A 193 13.17 -20.65 19.14
N PHE A 194 13.16 -19.41 19.63
CA PHE A 194 14.39 -18.64 19.88
C PHE A 194 15.16 -19.13 21.11
N GLY A 195 14.47 -19.69 22.11
CA GLY A 195 15.09 -20.35 23.25
C GLY A 195 15.92 -21.58 22.88
N ALA A 196 15.58 -22.26 21.78
CA ALA A 196 16.33 -23.40 21.26
C ALA A 196 17.61 -23.02 20.48
N LEU A 197 17.92 -21.73 20.33
CA LEU A 197 19.16 -21.31 19.69
C LEU A 197 20.37 -21.77 20.51
N PRO A 198 21.34 -22.48 19.91
CA PRO A 198 22.55 -22.90 20.60
C PRO A 198 23.46 -21.69 20.90
N GLU A 199 24.46 -21.90 21.76
CA GLU A 199 25.49 -20.90 22.02
C GLU A 199 26.15 -20.41 20.71
N ALA A 200 26.42 -19.11 20.65
CA ALA A 200 27.01 -18.49 19.47
C ALA A 200 28.48 -18.86 19.31
N THR A 201 28.80 -19.40 18.14
CA THR A 201 30.19 -19.64 17.71
C THR A 201 30.72 -18.51 16.83
N GLN A 202 29.84 -17.67 16.29
CA GLN A 202 30.16 -16.58 15.39
C GLN A 202 30.58 -15.32 16.15
N LYS A 203 31.56 -14.59 15.59
CA LYS A 203 32.08 -13.33 16.14
C LYS A 203 31.73 -12.11 15.30
N GLU A 204 31.55 -12.30 14.01
CA GLU A 204 31.28 -11.20 13.07
C GLU A 204 29.77 -11.08 12.83
N HIS A 205 29.32 -9.84 12.60
CA HIS A 205 27.93 -9.61 12.20
C HIS A 205 27.74 -10.08 10.75
N PRO A 206 26.65 -10.79 10.45
CA PRO A 206 26.42 -11.27 9.10
C PRO A 206 26.17 -10.11 8.13
N VAL A 207 26.63 -10.29 6.88
CA VAL A 207 26.50 -9.27 5.82
C VAL A 207 25.03 -8.95 5.55
N TRP A 208 24.15 -9.95 5.61
CA TRP A 208 22.72 -9.79 5.35
C TRP A 208 22.00 -8.93 6.39
N LEU A 209 22.58 -8.69 7.57
CA LEU A 209 21.98 -7.82 8.60
C LEU A 209 22.04 -6.34 8.19
N ARG A 210 22.68 -6.02 7.07
CA ARG A 210 22.71 -4.67 6.50
C ARG A 210 21.74 -4.62 5.34
N MET A 211 20.84 -3.65 5.33
CA MET A 211 20.04 -3.39 4.15
C MET A 211 20.96 -3.02 2.97
N PRO A 212 20.74 -3.59 1.78
CA PRO A 212 21.46 -3.19 0.60
C PRO A 212 21.15 -1.71 0.30
N PRO A 213 22.13 -0.94 -0.21
CA PRO A 213 21.85 0.41 -0.66
C PRO A 213 20.79 0.39 -1.77
N ALA A 214 19.94 1.41 -1.81
CA ALA A 214 19.00 1.58 -2.91
C ALA A 214 19.76 1.59 -4.25
N PRO A 215 19.19 1.02 -5.33
CA PRO A 215 19.79 1.09 -6.65
C PRO A 215 20.09 2.55 -7.04
N GLU A 216 21.21 2.79 -7.72
CA GLU A 216 21.50 4.12 -8.24
C GLU A 216 20.39 4.54 -9.23
N ALA A 217 19.80 5.71 -8.99
CA ALA A 217 18.80 6.26 -9.88
C ALA A 217 19.45 6.66 -11.22
N GLU A 218 18.88 6.18 -12.33
CA GLU A 218 19.35 6.54 -13.67
C GLU A 218 19.24 8.06 -13.90
N GLN A 219 20.27 8.65 -14.49
CA GLN A 219 20.26 10.06 -14.84
C GLN A 219 19.51 10.24 -16.16
N ASN A 220 18.39 10.97 -16.11
CA ASN A 220 17.68 11.42 -17.30
C ASN A 220 18.44 12.58 -17.98
N ASP A 221 18.36 12.64 -19.32
CA ASP A 221 18.90 13.77 -20.08
C ASP A 221 18.21 15.08 -19.66
N PRO A 222 18.93 16.23 -19.64
CA PRO A 222 18.34 17.52 -19.28
C PRO A 222 17.17 17.91 -20.21
N ILE A 223 16.03 18.31 -19.64
CA ILE A 223 14.86 18.75 -20.42
C ILE A 223 14.85 20.26 -20.59
N GLY A 224 15.26 20.74 -21.77
CA GLY A 224 15.10 22.14 -22.17
C GLY A 224 15.63 23.15 -21.14
N ASN A 225 15.25 24.42 -21.29
CA ASN A 225 15.55 25.45 -20.28
C ASN A 225 14.26 25.75 -19.50
N MET A 226 14.14 25.21 -18.29
CA MET A 226 13.05 25.60 -17.38
C MET A 226 13.40 26.91 -16.68
N THR A 227 12.44 27.83 -16.61
CA THR A 227 12.58 29.06 -15.81
C THR A 227 11.58 29.02 -14.67
N LEU A 228 12.08 29.10 -13.44
CA LEU A 228 11.26 29.04 -12.24
C LEU A 228 11.23 30.41 -11.55
N GLU A 229 10.26 31.25 -11.88
CA GLU A 229 10.05 32.54 -11.20
C GLU A 229 9.15 32.38 -9.98
N LYS A 230 9.47 33.09 -8.91
CA LYS A 230 8.59 33.15 -7.74
C LYS A 230 7.47 34.13 -8.07
N PRO A 231 6.19 33.72 -8.04
CA PRO A 231 5.10 34.61 -8.42
C PRO A 231 4.84 35.68 -7.34
N ASP A 232 4.44 36.87 -7.78
CA ASP A 232 4.00 37.96 -6.89
C ASP A 232 2.47 37.95 -6.81
N SER A 233 1.93 37.59 -5.64
CA SER A 233 0.49 37.68 -5.29
C SER A 233 -0.51 36.89 -6.17
N VAL A 234 -0.05 36.12 -7.16
CA VAL A 234 -0.89 35.28 -8.04
C VAL A 234 -0.44 33.82 -8.00
N VAL A 235 -1.33 32.90 -8.38
CA VAL A 235 -0.97 31.49 -8.58
C VAL A 235 -0.38 31.32 -9.98
N ALA A 236 0.88 30.90 -10.06
CA ALA A 236 1.50 30.56 -11.34
C ALA A 236 1.09 29.14 -11.76
N LEU A 237 0.73 28.97 -13.02
CA LEU A 237 0.36 27.70 -13.63
C LEU A 237 1.41 27.34 -14.67
N LEU A 238 2.04 26.18 -14.50
CA LEU A 238 3.02 25.63 -15.43
C LEU A 238 2.47 24.35 -16.03
N GLU A 239 2.25 24.33 -17.35
CA GLU A 239 1.84 23.10 -18.03
C GLU A 239 3.03 22.15 -18.14
N GLU A 240 2.91 20.98 -17.50
CA GLU A 240 3.95 19.95 -17.53
C GLU A 240 3.69 18.92 -18.63
N PRO A 241 4.74 18.43 -19.30
CA PRO A 241 4.61 17.39 -20.28
C PRO A 241 4.66 15.99 -19.65
N PRO A 242 4.08 14.95 -20.26
CA PRO A 242 4.23 13.57 -19.77
C PRO A 242 5.59 12.99 -20.16
N ALA A 243 6.68 13.74 -19.92
CA ALA A 243 8.06 13.38 -20.24
C ALA A 243 8.85 12.98 -18.97
N PRO A 244 9.78 12.02 -19.08
CA PRO A 244 10.70 11.70 -17.98
C PRO A 244 11.68 12.85 -17.77
N GLY A 245 12.03 13.17 -16.52
CA GLY A 245 13.05 14.19 -16.19
C GLY A 245 12.53 15.57 -15.77
N VAL A 246 11.21 15.83 -15.83
CA VAL A 246 10.64 17.17 -15.60
C VAL A 246 10.87 17.61 -14.15
N LEU A 247 10.65 16.71 -13.20
CA LEU A 247 10.83 16.99 -11.78
C LEU A 247 12.32 17.14 -11.43
N GLU A 248 13.21 16.35 -12.04
CA GLU A 248 14.66 16.48 -11.92
C GLU A 248 15.13 17.86 -12.36
N GLU A 249 14.65 18.34 -13.51
CA GLU A 249 15.02 19.65 -14.04
C GLU A 249 14.42 20.80 -13.21
N LEU A 250 13.20 20.63 -12.70
CA LEU A 250 12.60 21.56 -11.74
C LEU A 250 13.46 21.68 -10.48
N ILE A 251 13.88 20.55 -9.91
CA ILE A 251 14.75 20.51 -8.72
C ILE A 251 16.08 21.17 -9.02
N ARG A 252 16.72 20.85 -10.16
CA ARG A 252 18.00 21.44 -10.60
C ARG A 252 17.89 22.97 -10.73
N THR A 253 16.83 23.44 -11.37
CA THR A 253 16.54 24.87 -11.57
C THR A 253 16.31 25.57 -10.23
N ALA A 254 15.58 24.94 -9.31
CA ALA A 254 15.33 25.46 -7.97
C ALA A 254 16.63 25.57 -7.15
N VAL A 255 17.51 24.57 -7.19
CA VAL A 255 18.80 24.59 -6.49
C VAL A 255 19.71 25.71 -7.01
N ALA A 256 19.70 25.96 -8.32
CA ALA A 256 20.49 27.03 -8.92
C ALA A 256 20.02 28.44 -8.52
N LYS A 257 18.76 28.59 -8.08
CA LYS A 257 18.15 29.89 -7.79
C LYS A 257 18.41 30.33 -6.35
N LYS A 258 19.33 31.27 -6.19
CA LYS A 258 19.65 31.87 -4.88
C LYS A 258 18.59 32.90 -4.46
N GLY A 259 18.37 33.02 -3.15
CA GLY A 259 17.53 34.07 -2.55
C GLY A 259 16.10 33.64 -2.19
N SER A 260 15.65 32.50 -2.70
CA SER A 260 14.38 31.86 -2.32
C SER A 260 14.63 30.51 -1.64
N VAL A 261 13.66 30.04 -0.85
CA VAL A 261 13.60 28.66 -0.40
C VAL A 261 12.46 27.97 -1.14
N HIS A 262 12.77 26.98 -1.97
CA HIS A 262 11.81 26.29 -2.81
C HIS A 262 11.26 25.05 -2.09
N TRP A 263 9.95 24.99 -1.90
CA TRP A 263 9.25 23.86 -1.28
C TRP A 263 8.52 23.10 -2.37
N ILE A 264 9.13 22.01 -2.85
CA ILE A 264 8.60 21.19 -3.93
C ILE A 264 7.81 20.04 -3.31
N ALA A 265 6.49 20.10 -3.42
CA ALA A 265 5.60 19.07 -2.95
C ALA A 265 5.27 18.10 -4.07
N VAL A 266 5.40 16.80 -3.81
CA VAL A 266 5.08 15.71 -4.76
C VAL A 266 3.96 14.83 -4.24
N LYS A 267 3.22 14.15 -5.11
CA LYS A 267 2.12 13.26 -4.69
C LYS A 267 2.59 12.07 -3.84
N ASN A 268 3.69 11.43 -4.23
CA ASN A 268 4.23 10.23 -3.57
C ASN A 268 5.73 10.40 -3.36
N LEU A 269 6.12 10.89 -2.19
CA LEU A 269 7.52 11.19 -1.87
C LEU A 269 8.42 9.95 -1.90
N GLU A 270 7.92 8.80 -1.43
CA GLU A 270 8.73 7.58 -1.39
C GLU A 270 9.07 7.06 -2.79
N ALA A 271 8.05 6.89 -3.63
CA ALA A 271 8.26 6.47 -5.02
C ALA A 271 9.07 7.50 -5.83
N THR A 272 8.98 8.78 -5.46
CA THR A 272 9.76 9.85 -6.09
C THR A 272 11.24 9.74 -5.71
N VAL A 273 11.56 9.69 -4.41
CA VAL A 273 12.96 9.63 -3.94
C VAL A 273 13.66 8.34 -4.39
N LYS A 274 12.93 7.23 -4.53
CA LYS A 274 13.49 5.98 -5.10
C LYS A 274 13.95 6.11 -6.56
N ARG A 275 13.39 7.05 -7.32
CA ARG A 275 13.67 7.23 -8.76
C ARG A 275 14.59 8.41 -9.07
N LEU A 276 14.82 9.31 -8.11
CA LEU A 276 15.58 10.55 -8.33
C LEU A 276 16.98 10.46 -7.75
N SER A 277 17.96 10.88 -8.54
CA SER A 277 19.27 11.30 -8.03
C SER A 277 19.19 12.76 -7.57
N LEU A 278 19.09 12.98 -6.26
CA LEU A 278 18.94 14.32 -5.69
C LEU A 278 20.28 15.06 -5.64
N PRO A 279 20.38 16.30 -6.17
CA PRO A 279 21.60 17.10 -6.08
C PRO A 279 21.88 17.59 -4.65
N GLU A 280 23.12 18.01 -4.40
CA GLU A 280 23.48 18.71 -3.15
C GLU A 280 22.60 19.96 -2.96
N GLY A 281 22.24 20.25 -1.71
CA GLY A 281 21.38 21.39 -1.37
C GLY A 281 19.88 21.12 -1.43
N VAL A 282 19.46 19.86 -1.64
CA VAL A 282 18.08 19.40 -1.48
C VAL A 282 17.94 18.66 -0.16
N ARG A 283 16.91 19.00 0.62
CA ARG A 283 16.50 18.22 1.80
C ARG A 283 15.17 17.54 1.55
N VAL A 284 15.10 16.24 1.80
CA VAL A 284 13.85 15.48 1.84
C VAL A 284 13.27 15.57 3.26
N LEU A 285 12.04 16.04 3.40
CA LEU A 285 11.30 15.96 4.66
C LEU A 285 10.39 14.73 4.63
N LEU A 286 10.71 13.73 5.45
CA LEU A 286 9.85 12.57 5.60
C LEU A 286 8.60 12.93 6.42
N PRO A 287 7.42 12.42 6.03
CA PRO A 287 6.21 12.63 6.83
C PRO A 287 6.35 11.92 8.18
N PRO A 288 5.65 12.39 9.25
CA PRO A 288 5.81 11.84 10.60
C PRO A 288 5.62 10.31 10.65
N PHE A 289 4.64 9.79 9.92
CA PHE A 289 4.34 8.36 9.91
C PHE A 289 5.47 7.49 9.33
N GLN A 290 6.44 8.05 8.62
CA GLN A 290 7.62 7.32 8.12
C GLN A 290 8.79 7.32 9.11
N LEU A 291 8.78 8.17 10.14
CA LEU A 291 9.87 8.30 11.10
C LEU A 291 9.58 7.54 12.38
N LEU A 292 10.64 7.01 13.00
CA LEU A 292 10.57 6.38 14.31
C LEU A 292 10.54 7.46 15.40
N ASP A 293 9.52 7.43 16.25
CA ASP A 293 9.57 8.14 17.53
C ASP A 293 10.46 7.34 18.49
N THR A 294 11.62 7.91 18.83
CA THR A 294 12.65 7.21 19.61
C THR A 294 12.17 6.91 21.03
N GLU A 295 11.32 7.77 21.61
CA GLU A 295 10.77 7.53 22.94
C GLU A 295 9.81 6.33 22.91
N MET A 296 8.94 6.27 21.90
CA MET A 296 8.01 5.15 21.74
C MET A 296 8.72 3.85 21.37
N GLY A 297 9.79 3.92 20.57
CA GLY A 297 10.67 2.78 20.29
C GLY A 297 11.26 2.18 21.57
N ASN A 298 11.79 3.03 22.47
CA ASN A 298 12.30 2.58 23.76
C ASN A 298 11.18 2.00 24.65
N ALA A 299 10.00 2.62 24.67
CA ALA A 299 8.86 2.12 25.44
C ALA A 299 8.44 0.71 24.99
N LEU A 300 8.43 0.42 23.68
CA LEU A 300 8.17 -0.92 23.16
C LEU A 300 9.24 -1.93 23.63
N LEU A 301 10.52 -1.54 23.58
CA LEU A 301 11.63 -2.39 24.03
C LEU A 301 11.55 -2.73 25.53
N GLU A 302 10.92 -1.89 26.35
CA GLU A 302 10.71 -2.07 27.79
C GLU A 302 9.40 -2.80 28.14
N GLN A 303 8.50 -3.02 27.18
CA GLN A 303 7.18 -3.62 27.41
C GLN A 303 7.29 -5.06 27.93
N LYS A 304 6.54 -5.41 28.98
CA LYS A 304 6.70 -6.70 29.69
C LYS A 304 6.22 -7.93 28.92
N SER A 305 5.25 -7.76 28.04
CA SER A 305 4.64 -8.80 27.21
C SER A 305 4.43 -8.20 25.83
N LEU A 306 4.77 -8.94 24.78
CA LEU A 306 4.70 -8.48 23.40
C LEU A 306 3.79 -9.43 22.61
N THR A 307 3.02 -8.90 21.68
CA THR A 307 2.42 -9.71 20.60
C THR A 307 3.52 -10.24 19.68
N ALA A 308 3.17 -11.14 18.74
CA ALA A 308 4.15 -11.63 17.75
C ALA A 308 4.73 -10.45 16.92
N ASP A 309 3.87 -9.57 16.41
CA ASP A 309 4.29 -8.41 15.59
C ASP A 309 5.10 -7.39 16.39
N GLU A 310 4.74 -7.17 17.66
CA GLU A 310 5.51 -6.31 18.55
C GLU A 310 6.90 -6.88 18.84
N ALA A 311 7.00 -8.19 19.05
CA ALA A 311 8.27 -8.86 19.34
C ALA A 311 9.21 -8.86 18.14
N THR A 312 8.70 -9.14 16.93
CA THR A 312 9.51 -9.06 15.71
C THR A 312 9.94 -7.62 15.43
N LEU A 313 9.05 -6.65 15.60
CA LEU A 313 9.36 -5.24 15.42
C LEU A 313 10.39 -4.74 16.44
N ALA A 314 10.27 -5.14 17.71
CA ALA A 314 11.23 -4.82 18.76
C ALA A 314 12.63 -5.37 18.44
N LEU A 315 12.74 -6.58 17.89
CA LEU A 315 14.02 -7.08 17.39
C LEU A 315 14.57 -6.27 16.21
N LYS A 316 13.71 -5.88 15.26
CA LYS A 316 14.13 -5.05 14.13
C LYS A 316 14.68 -3.70 14.59
N LEU A 317 14.08 -3.10 15.62
CA LEU A 317 14.60 -1.85 16.22
C LEU A 317 16.02 -2.03 16.77
N LEU A 318 16.30 -3.14 17.46
CA LEU A 318 17.63 -3.43 18.01
C LEU A 318 18.66 -3.76 16.92
N TRP A 319 18.29 -4.58 15.95
CA TRP A 319 19.20 -5.09 14.94
C TRP A 319 19.54 -4.08 13.84
N TYR A 320 18.54 -3.31 13.40
CA TYR A 320 18.70 -2.37 12.28
C TYR A 320 18.89 -0.93 12.73
N THR A 321 18.59 -0.60 14.00
CA THR A 321 18.65 0.77 14.55
C THR A 321 18.04 1.82 13.61
N PRO A 322 16.80 1.61 13.14
CA PRO A 322 16.23 2.40 12.07
C PRO A 322 15.88 3.82 12.52
N ARG A 323 15.97 4.79 11.60
CA ARG A 323 15.43 6.14 11.79
C ARG A 323 14.07 6.30 11.12
N SER A 324 13.81 5.49 10.10
CA SER A 324 12.60 5.51 9.30
C SER A 324 12.16 4.11 8.89
N GLN A 325 10.92 3.98 8.40
CA GLN A 325 10.40 2.75 7.81
C GLN A 325 11.23 2.23 6.62
N ARG A 326 12.12 3.05 6.04
CA ARG A 326 12.94 2.65 4.89
C ARG A 326 14.19 1.87 5.29
N ASP A 327 14.54 1.91 6.57
CA ASP A 327 15.80 1.35 7.08
C ASP A 327 15.67 -0.13 7.46
N PHE A 328 14.47 -0.70 7.34
CA PHE A 328 14.19 -2.11 7.63
C PHE A 328 12.84 -2.56 7.03
N PRO A 329 12.60 -3.87 6.83
CA PRO A 329 11.33 -4.36 6.33
C PRO A 329 10.22 -4.37 7.40
N LEU A 330 9.07 -3.78 7.08
CA LEU A 330 7.82 -4.00 7.79
C LEU A 330 6.99 -5.06 7.07
N HIS A 331 6.44 -6.03 7.80
CA HIS A 331 5.66 -7.13 7.26
C HIS A 331 4.41 -7.41 8.11
N GLY A 332 3.33 -7.86 7.48
CA GLY A 332 2.09 -8.20 8.19
C GLY A 332 1.54 -7.04 9.03
N ASP A 333 1.12 -7.36 10.26
CA ASP A 333 0.52 -6.39 11.18
C ASP A 333 1.54 -5.53 11.94
N GLU A 334 2.84 -5.70 11.71
CA GLU A 334 3.87 -4.75 12.15
C GLU A 334 3.59 -3.34 11.63
N VAL A 335 2.95 -3.21 10.46
CA VAL A 335 2.51 -1.92 9.89
C VAL A 335 1.47 -1.27 10.80
N SER A 336 0.54 -2.05 11.35
CA SER A 336 -0.47 -1.58 12.29
C SER A 336 0.16 -1.19 13.63
N VAL A 337 1.11 -1.99 14.14
CA VAL A 337 1.88 -1.65 15.35
C VAL A 337 2.67 -0.35 15.14
N TRP A 338 3.36 -0.20 14.01
CA TRP A 338 4.11 1.00 13.69
C TRP A 338 3.21 2.25 13.69
N ASN A 339 2.14 2.21 12.89
CA ASN A 339 1.24 3.35 12.73
C ASN A 339 0.35 3.63 13.96
N GLY A 340 0.25 2.68 14.89
CA GLY A 340 -0.48 2.83 16.15
C GLY A 340 0.39 3.21 17.35
N LYS A 341 1.67 2.81 17.36
CA LYS A 341 2.55 2.91 18.54
C LYS A 341 3.88 3.61 18.31
N LEU A 342 4.53 3.43 17.16
CA LEU A 342 5.95 3.81 16.99
C LEU A 342 6.21 5.04 16.14
N ALA A 343 5.31 5.36 15.21
CA ALA A 343 5.56 6.44 14.26
C ALA A 343 5.54 7.82 14.94
N CYS A 344 6.34 8.76 14.43
CA CYS A 344 6.26 10.14 14.88
C CYS A 344 4.88 10.75 14.60
N THR A 345 4.55 11.78 15.38
CA THR A 345 3.52 12.77 15.07
C THR A 345 4.15 14.10 14.69
N GLU A 346 3.33 15.09 14.34
CA GLU A 346 3.75 16.46 14.07
C GLU A 346 4.38 17.16 15.30
N GLU A 347 4.15 16.63 16.50
CA GLU A 347 4.69 17.15 17.75
C GLU A 347 5.99 16.46 18.18
N SER A 348 6.32 15.30 17.59
CA SER A 348 7.51 14.52 17.95
C SER A 348 8.80 15.31 17.70
N ALA A 349 9.72 15.25 18.66
CA ALA A 349 11.02 15.93 18.55
C ALA A 349 11.81 15.47 17.31
N THR A 350 11.88 14.16 17.05
CA THR A 350 12.56 13.58 15.88
C THR A 350 12.03 14.11 14.55
N TYR A 351 10.72 14.34 14.45
CA TYR A 351 10.12 14.93 13.26
C TYR A 351 10.50 16.41 13.12
N ASN A 352 10.47 17.14 14.23
CA ASN A 352 10.75 18.58 14.27
C ASN A 352 12.24 18.92 13.99
N GLU A 353 13.17 18.00 14.27
CA GLU A 353 14.59 18.15 13.92
C GLU A 353 14.82 18.35 12.42
N GLN A 354 13.94 17.82 11.56
CA GLN A 354 14.09 17.96 10.10
C GLN A 354 14.03 19.42 9.61
N PHE A 355 13.43 20.32 10.40
CA PHE A 355 13.25 21.74 10.08
C PHE A 355 14.44 22.64 10.47
N VAL A 356 15.47 22.10 11.11
CA VAL A 356 16.66 22.86 11.54
C VAL A 356 17.64 23.04 10.39
N ASP A 357 18.12 24.27 10.11
CA ASP A 357 19.10 24.55 9.05
C ASP A 357 18.66 24.10 7.64
N LEU A 358 17.43 24.45 7.24
CA LEU A 358 16.88 24.08 5.92
C LEU A 358 17.73 24.67 4.77
N PRO A 359 17.99 23.89 3.70
CA PRO A 359 18.72 24.37 2.53
C PRO A 359 17.81 25.16 1.58
N GLY A 360 18.33 25.52 0.39
CA GLY A 360 17.58 26.28 -0.62
C GLY A 360 16.40 25.52 -1.25
N VAL A 361 16.40 24.18 -1.19
CA VAL A 361 15.32 23.34 -1.73
C VAL A 361 14.90 22.28 -0.72
N VAL A 362 13.59 22.21 -0.48
CA VAL A 362 12.94 21.22 0.37
C VAL A 362 11.98 20.39 -0.49
N LEU A 363 12.15 19.07 -0.48
CA LEU A 363 11.28 18.11 -1.15
C LEU A 363 10.43 17.39 -0.10
N LEU A 364 9.12 17.40 -0.29
CA LEU A 364 8.13 16.82 0.64
C LEU A 364 6.90 16.33 -0.11
N ASP A 365 5.94 15.69 0.56
CA ASP A 365 4.69 15.33 -0.07
C ASP A 365 3.61 16.44 0.00
N HIS A 366 2.58 16.35 -0.86
CA HIS A 366 1.45 17.29 -0.87
C HIS A 366 0.76 17.39 0.49
N ARG A 367 0.59 16.28 1.19
CA ARG A 367 -0.16 16.27 2.45
C ARG A 367 0.61 17.02 3.53
N GLN A 368 1.92 16.85 3.60
CA GLN A 368 2.79 17.59 4.51
C GLN A 368 2.64 19.10 4.32
N ILE A 369 2.86 19.62 3.12
CA ILE A 369 2.78 21.08 2.90
C ILE A 369 1.39 21.64 3.24
N LEU A 370 0.33 20.90 2.91
CA LEU A 370 -1.04 21.28 3.22
C LEU A 370 -1.32 21.25 4.72
N SER A 371 -0.83 20.24 5.44
CA SER A 371 -0.90 20.19 6.90
C SER A 371 -0.13 21.34 7.55
N PHE A 372 1.01 21.76 7.00
CA PHE A 372 1.78 22.88 7.54
C PHE A 372 0.95 24.16 7.45
N VAL A 373 0.38 24.46 6.27
CA VAL A 373 -0.32 25.72 6.07
C VAL A 373 -1.67 25.79 6.78
N ALA A 374 -2.30 24.66 7.06
CA ALA A 374 -3.60 24.61 7.75
C ALA A 374 -3.51 24.65 9.29
N ASP A 375 -2.37 24.27 9.87
CA ASP A 375 -2.18 24.33 11.33
C ASP A 375 -1.23 25.48 11.72
N PRO A 376 -1.74 26.55 12.36
CA PRO A 376 -0.92 27.66 12.82
C PRO A 376 0.16 27.29 13.84
N LYS A 377 0.05 26.14 14.50
CA LYS A 377 1.02 25.67 15.51
C LYS A 377 2.07 24.72 14.94
N HIS A 378 1.92 24.29 13.69
CA HIS A 378 2.79 23.29 13.10
C HIS A 378 4.19 23.89 12.84
N THR A 379 5.27 23.20 13.26
CA THR A 379 6.65 23.69 13.10
C THR A 379 7.03 24.04 11.65
N GLY A 380 6.58 23.22 10.69
CA GLY A 380 6.71 23.52 9.26
C GLY A 380 6.03 24.80 8.79
N ARG A 381 5.00 25.31 9.49
CA ARG A 381 4.37 26.61 9.21
C ARG A 381 5.33 27.75 9.48
N ASP A 382 6.02 27.68 10.63
CA ASP A 382 7.00 28.68 11.05
C ASP A 382 8.25 28.66 10.14
N ALA A 383 8.58 27.50 9.58
CA ALA A 383 9.66 27.35 8.62
C ALA A 383 9.35 28.01 7.25
N LEU A 384 8.07 28.17 6.89
CA LEU A 384 7.65 28.88 5.67
C LEU A 384 7.76 30.40 5.85
N SER A 385 8.94 30.94 5.54
CA SER A 385 9.22 32.39 5.56
C SER A 385 8.69 33.16 4.33
N GLU A 386 8.78 34.49 4.35
CA GLU A 386 8.50 35.35 3.18
C GLU A 386 9.34 34.99 1.94
N LYS A 387 10.49 34.32 2.11
CA LYS A 387 11.34 33.86 0.99
C LYS A 387 10.86 32.56 0.35
N SER A 388 9.87 31.90 0.95
CA SER A 388 9.36 30.62 0.47
C SER A 388 8.68 30.76 -0.89
N HIS A 389 8.89 29.75 -1.73
CA HIS A 389 8.17 29.54 -2.98
C HIS A 389 7.65 28.10 -2.96
N VAL A 390 6.33 27.93 -2.86
CA VAL A 390 5.69 26.61 -2.85
C VAL A 390 5.45 26.17 -4.28
N ILE A 391 5.86 24.95 -4.62
CA ILE A 391 5.71 24.37 -5.94
C ILE A 391 5.02 23.01 -5.77
N ILE A 392 3.89 22.82 -6.43
CA ILE A 392 3.13 21.57 -6.36
C ILE A 392 3.29 20.82 -7.69
N ASP A 393 3.97 19.67 -7.67
CA ASP A 393 4.02 18.72 -8.79
C ASP A 393 2.65 18.08 -9.00
N ASP A 394 2.23 17.85 -10.25
CA ASP A 394 0.98 17.15 -10.56
C ASP A 394 -0.21 17.68 -9.73
N ALA A 395 -0.44 18.99 -9.80
CA ALA A 395 -1.47 19.68 -9.05
C ALA A 395 -2.89 19.17 -9.36
N SER A 396 -3.08 18.41 -10.45
CA SER A 396 -4.32 17.66 -10.71
C SER A 396 -4.72 16.70 -9.59
N MET A 397 -3.77 16.32 -8.74
CA MET A 397 -3.95 15.45 -7.58
C MET A 397 -4.25 16.22 -6.28
N LEU A 398 -4.18 17.57 -6.29
CA LEU A 398 -4.44 18.39 -5.11
C LEU A 398 -5.83 18.16 -4.53
N GLU A 399 -6.82 17.88 -5.37
CA GLU A 399 -8.17 17.57 -4.89
C GLU A 399 -8.14 16.36 -3.94
N ASP A 400 -7.53 15.26 -4.37
CA ASP A 400 -7.42 14.02 -3.59
C ASP A 400 -6.48 14.17 -2.39
N THR A 401 -5.35 14.88 -2.54
CA THR A 401 -4.39 15.05 -1.44
C THR A 401 -4.87 16.05 -0.39
N ALA A 402 -5.53 17.13 -0.78
CA ALA A 402 -6.13 18.10 0.15
C ALA A 402 -7.34 17.51 0.89
N THR A 403 -8.13 16.67 0.22
CA THR A 403 -9.21 15.91 0.87
C THR A 403 -8.67 15.07 2.05
N LYS A 404 -7.50 14.46 1.89
CA LYS A 404 -6.82 13.71 2.95
C LYS A 404 -6.16 14.61 3.99
N ALA A 405 -5.52 15.70 3.58
CA ALA A 405 -4.79 16.60 4.47
C ALA A 405 -5.71 17.40 5.41
N TYR A 406 -6.86 17.84 4.90
CA TYR A 406 -7.88 18.57 5.66
C TYR A 406 -9.00 17.67 6.21
N GLY A 407 -8.84 16.36 6.02
CA GLY A 407 -9.79 15.34 6.46
C GLY A 407 -9.56 14.92 7.90
N TRP A 408 -10.63 14.49 8.55
CA TRP A 408 -10.60 13.74 9.79
C TRP A 408 -10.90 12.29 9.48
N GLN A 409 -10.19 11.39 10.16
CA GLN A 409 -10.40 9.96 10.02
C GLN A 409 -10.15 9.26 11.35
N CYS A 410 -10.94 8.23 11.61
CA CYS A 410 -10.75 7.23 12.65
C CYS A 410 -10.75 5.84 12.00
N ILE A 411 -9.58 5.21 11.94
CA ILE A 411 -9.41 3.85 11.38
C ILE A 411 -9.42 2.87 12.55
N LEU A 412 -10.50 2.10 12.70
CA LEU A 412 -10.73 1.27 13.89
C LEU A 412 -9.64 0.21 14.12
N PRO A 413 -9.09 -0.47 13.10
CA PRO A 413 -7.94 -1.37 13.29
C PRO A 413 -6.74 -0.69 13.95
N TYR A 414 -6.42 0.56 13.60
CA TYR A 414 -5.29 1.28 14.19
C TYR A 414 -5.57 1.67 15.64
N LEU A 415 -6.82 2.05 15.93
CA LEU A 415 -7.25 2.33 17.29
C LEU A 415 -7.22 1.06 18.16
N ARG A 416 -7.63 -0.09 17.62
CA ARG A 416 -7.54 -1.40 18.29
C ARG A 416 -6.08 -1.78 18.59
N ALA A 417 -5.18 -1.63 17.63
CA ALA A 417 -3.76 -1.89 17.84
C ALA A 417 -3.17 -1.00 18.96
N ALA A 418 -3.55 0.28 19.00
CA ALA A 418 -3.15 1.18 20.07
C ALA A 418 -3.82 0.86 21.42
N ALA A 419 -4.99 0.22 21.41
CA ALA A 419 -5.73 -0.20 22.60
C ALA A 419 -5.15 -1.44 23.29
N GLU A 420 -4.23 -2.16 22.65
CA GLU A 420 -3.65 -3.39 23.21
C GLU A 420 -2.99 -3.11 24.57
N GLY A 421 -3.47 -3.78 25.62
CA GLY A 421 -3.04 -3.54 27.01
C GLY A 421 -3.67 -2.32 27.69
N ASN A 422 -4.64 -1.62 27.08
CA ASN A 422 -5.32 -0.45 27.63
C ASN A 422 -6.86 -0.62 27.65
N GLU A 423 -7.41 -1.06 28.77
CA GLU A 423 -8.84 -1.38 28.93
C GLU A 423 -9.78 -0.22 28.56
N LYS A 424 -9.40 1.03 28.86
CA LYS A 424 -10.22 2.22 28.54
C LYS A 424 -10.29 2.42 27.03
N LEU A 425 -9.14 2.34 26.36
CA LEU A 425 -9.07 2.51 24.91
C LEU A 425 -9.74 1.34 24.18
N THR A 426 -9.66 0.11 24.72
CA THR A 426 -10.38 -1.06 24.20
C THR A 426 -11.89 -0.81 24.23
N LYS A 427 -12.43 -0.40 25.39
CA LYS A 427 -13.87 -0.06 25.53
C LYS A 427 -14.30 1.02 24.55
N LEU A 428 -13.47 2.04 24.36
CA LEU A 428 -13.77 3.13 23.43
C LEU A 428 -13.80 2.62 21.98
N ALA A 429 -12.80 1.83 21.57
CA ALA A 429 -12.75 1.22 20.24
C ALA A 429 -13.98 0.34 19.97
N ASP A 430 -14.39 -0.47 20.94
CA ASP A 430 -15.58 -1.33 20.83
C ASP A 430 -16.88 -0.52 20.69
N ILE A 431 -17.04 0.56 21.48
CA ILE A 431 -18.21 1.44 21.39
C ILE A 431 -18.26 2.14 20.03
N ALA A 432 -17.11 2.64 19.55
CA ALA A 432 -17.01 3.31 18.25
C ALA A 432 -17.34 2.35 17.10
N GLU A 433 -16.85 1.11 17.15
CA GLU A 433 -17.15 0.08 16.16
C GLU A 433 -18.63 -0.31 16.17
N LEU A 434 -19.21 -0.59 17.34
CA LEU A 434 -20.63 -0.92 17.46
C LEU A 434 -21.52 0.20 16.96
N TRP A 435 -21.20 1.46 17.28
CA TRP A 435 -21.93 2.61 16.77
C TRP A 435 -21.81 2.69 15.25
N ALA A 436 -20.60 2.57 14.70
CA ALA A 436 -20.37 2.67 13.27
C ALA A 436 -21.10 1.55 12.50
N GLU A 437 -21.04 0.30 12.99
CA GLU A 437 -21.75 -0.85 12.45
C GLU A 437 -23.26 -0.67 12.42
N ARG A 438 -23.84 -0.27 13.56
CA ARG A 438 -25.28 -0.02 13.64
C ARG A 438 -25.71 1.12 12.73
N THR A 439 -24.92 2.19 12.69
CA THR A 439 -25.21 3.37 11.86
C THR A 439 -25.19 2.97 10.40
N ARG A 440 -24.14 2.27 9.97
CA ARG A 440 -23.91 1.73 8.62
C ARG A 440 -25.08 0.88 8.09
N ASN A 441 -25.77 0.14 8.96
CA ASN A 441 -26.95 -0.67 8.62
C ASN A 441 -26.72 -1.56 7.39
N ALA A 442 -25.64 -2.35 7.43
CA ALA A 442 -25.20 -3.29 6.39
C ALA A 442 -24.83 -2.68 5.02
N GLN A 443 -24.70 -1.35 4.90
CA GLN A 443 -24.15 -0.72 3.69
C GLN A 443 -22.62 -0.76 3.73
N ASP A 444 -21.94 -0.87 2.60
CA ASP A 444 -20.47 -0.77 2.59
C ASP A 444 -20.01 0.68 2.76
N LEU A 445 -20.83 1.63 2.30
CA LEU A 445 -20.60 3.06 2.41
C LEU A 445 -21.89 3.75 2.85
N ARG A 446 -21.83 4.53 3.94
CA ARG A 446 -22.97 5.32 4.42
C ARG A 446 -22.55 6.71 4.85
N TYR A 447 -23.20 7.74 4.32
CA TYR A 447 -23.00 9.12 4.79
C TYR A 447 -23.56 9.31 6.20
N ILE A 448 -22.85 10.05 7.04
CA ILE A 448 -23.26 10.43 8.38
C ILE A 448 -24.13 11.70 8.28
N THR A 449 -25.25 11.70 8.98
CA THR A 449 -26.17 12.83 9.07
C THR A 449 -26.16 13.40 10.49
N ILE A 450 -26.65 14.63 10.65
CA ILE A 450 -26.80 15.26 11.98
C ILE A 450 -27.62 14.37 12.93
N GLY A 451 -28.69 13.73 12.44
CA GLY A 451 -29.53 12.86 13.25
C GLY A 451 -28.81 11.62 13.80
N ASP A 452 -27.76 11.15 13.12
CA ASP A 452 -26.94 10.03 13.62
C ASP A 452 -26.08 10.42 14.83
N LEU A 453 -25.73 11.71 14.93
CA LEU A 453 -24.89 12.27 15.97
C LEU A 453 -25.68 12.69 17.22
N GLU A 454 -27.00 12.88 17.12
CA GLU A 454 -27.87 13.32 18.22
C GLU A 454 -28.34 12.16 19.14
N THR A 455 -27.83 10.95 18.91
CA THR A 455 -28.19 9.74 19.66
C THR A 455 -27.59 9.70 21.08
N PRO A 456 -28.24 9.05 22.06
CA PRO A 456 -27.67 8.88 23.40
C PRO A 456 -26.29 8.22 23.41
N ASP A 457 -26.07 7.28 22.50
CA ASP A 457 -24.82 6.53 22.39
C ASP A 457 -23.66 7.43 21.95
N VAL A 458 -23.88 8.34 21.00
CA VAL A 458 -22.87 9.32 20.60
C VAL A 458 -22.58 10.28 21.74
N ARG A 459 -23.59 10.75 22.48
CA ARG A 459 -23.36 11.59 23.68
C ARG A 459 -22.50 10.87 24.71
N GLY A 460 -22.79 9.61 25.01
CA GLY A 460 -21.99 8.80 25.92
C GLY A 460 -20.56 8.59 25.42
N MET A 461 -20.39 8.28 24.13
CA MET A 461 -19.08 8.14 23.49
C MET A 461 -18.27 9.45 23.55
N CYS A 462 -18.89 10.61 23.32
CA CYS A 462 -18.24 11.91 23.44
C CYS A 462 -17.73 12.19 24.86
N THR A 463 -18.48 11.83 25.90
CA THR A 463 -18.01 11.95 27.30
C THR A 463 -16.77 11.08 27.55
N ILE A 464 -16.77 9.83 27.07
CA ILE A 464 -15.62 8.94 27.22
C ILE A 464 -14.41 9.47 26.42
N LEU A 465 -14.65 10.03 25.22
CA LEU A 465 -13.62 10.64 24.39
C LEU A 465 -12.95 11.84 25.07
N GLU A 466 -13.73 12.72 25.71
CA GLU A 466 -13.19 13.87 26.44
C GLU A 466 -12.26 13.46 27.57
N GLU A 467 -12.60 12.39 28.31
CA GLU A 467 -11.74 11.84 29.35
C GLU A 467 -10.47 11.21 28.75
N ALA A 468 -10.59 10.46 27.66
CA ALA A 468 -9.45 9.81 27.00
C ALA A 468 -8.47 10.83 26.42
N LEU A 469 -8.95 11.93 25.83
CA LEU A 469 -8.12 12.99 25.26
C LEU A 469 -7.29 13.77 26.30
N GLN A 470 -7.63 13.64 27.59
CA GLN A 470 -6.88 14.22 28.70
C GLN A 470 -5.84 13.25 29.28
N ASP A 471 -5.84 11.98 28.84
CA ASP A 471 -4.92 10.96 29.35
C ASP A 471 -3.57 11.06 28.65
N ALA A 472 -2.63 11.76 29.30
CA ALA A 472 -1.25 11.91 28.84
C ALA A 472 -0.47 10.58 28.72
N LYS A 473 -1.03 9.46 29.18
CA LYS A 473 -0.42 8.12 29.01
C LYS A 473 -0.81 7.46 27.69
N LEU A 474 -1.81 7.97 26.99
CA LEU A 474 -2.19 7.39 25.70
C LEU A 474 -1.15 7.76 24.62
N PRO A 475 -0.85 6.83 23.70
CA PRO A 475 0.01 7.13 22.56
C PRO A 475 -0.54 8.32 21.76
N GLN A 476 0.32 9.23 21.32
CA GLN A 476 -0.08 10.43 20.57
C GLN A 476 -0.84 10.09 19.28
N LEU A 477 -0.49 8.99 18.62
CA LEU A 477 -1.20 8.48 17.45
C LEU A 477 -2.65 8.09 17.78
N ALA A 478 -2.89 7.48 18.93
CA ALA A 478 -4.23 7.17 19.41
C ALA A 478 -4.99 8.47 19.71
N LEU A 479 -4.38 9.41 20.44
CA LEU A 479 -4.97 10.72 20.76
C LEU A 479 -5.39 11.48 19.49
N ARG A 480 -4.59 11.42 18.42
CA ARG A 480 -4.93 12.00 17.12
C ARG A 480 -6.18 11.36 16.49
N GLN A 481 -6.27 10.04 16.47
CA GLN A 481 -7.45 9.32 15.94
C GLN A 481 -8.70 9.65 16.77
N LEU A 482 -8.58 9.70 18.10
CA LEU A 482 -9.65 10.08 19.02
C LEU A 482 -10.08 11.54 18.83
N SER A 483 -9.13 12.45 18.61
CA SER A 483 -9.42 13.86 18.33
C SER A 483 -10.21 14.00 17.03
N HIS A 484 -9.79 13.32 15.97
CA HIS A 484 -10.54 13.27 14.72
C HIS A 484 -11.94 12.69 14.91
N LEU A 485 -12.07 11.59 15.66
CA LEU A 485 -13.38 11.00 15.97
C LEU A 485 -14.26 12.01 16.70
N GLN A 486 -13.74 12.71 17.72
CA GLN A 486 -14.46 13.77 18.43
C GLN A 486 -14.92 14.88 17.47
N GLN A 487 -14.06 15.34 16.56
CA GLN A 487 -14.43 16.36 15.57
C GLN A 487 -15.57 15.88 14.65
N ILE A 488 -15.55 14.61 14.22
CA ILE A 488 -16.59 14.03 13.36
C ILE A 488 -17.93 13.90 14.10
N LEU A 489 -17.89 13.60 15.39
CA LEU A 489 -19.08 13.36 16.21
C LEU A 489 -19.79 14.64 16.68
N GLN A 490 -19.24 15.82 16.39
CA GLN A 490 -19.85 17.12 16.68
C GLN A 490 -20.78 17.55 15.52
N PRO A 491 -22.10 17.69 15.75
CA PRO A 491 -23.06 18.07 14.71
C PRO A 491 -22.73 19.35 13.95
N GLU A 492 -22.21 20.37 14.65
CA GLU A 492 -21.80 21.65 14.11
C GLU A 492 -20.68 21.54 13.08
N ASN A 493 -19.79 20.56 13.25
CA ASN A 493 -18.64 20.35 12.37
C ASN A 493 -19.00 19.60 11.09
N LEU A 494 -20.19 18.98 11.00
CA LEU A 494 -20.66 18.39 9.75
C LEU A 494 -21.08 19.44 8.72
N LYS A 495 -21.27 20.70 9.13
CA LYS A 495 -21.57 21.78 8.21
C LYS A 495 -20.38 21.98 7.25
N GLU A 496 -20.65 21.98 5.94
CA GLU A 496 -19.63 22.10 4.87
C GLU A 496 -18.63 20.93 4.79
N ARG A 497 -18.97 19.78 5.39
CA ARG A 497 -18.15 18.57 5.33
C ARG A 497 -18.97 17.38 4.84
N ILE A 498 -18.28 16.48 4.15
CA ILE A 498 -18.78 15.17 3.74
C ILE A 498 -18.27 14.16 4.77
N ALA A 499 -19.16 13.65 5.62
CA ALA A 499 -18.83 12.61 6.59
C ALA A 499 -19.47 11.27 6.21
N TYR A 500 -18.72 10.18 6.38
CA TYR A 500 -19.17 8.84 5.99
C TYR A 500 -18.46 7.73 6.77
N ILE A 501 -19.12 6.58 6.82
CA ILE A 501 -18.59 5.31 7.34
C ILE A 501 -18.34 4.40 6.14
N GLU A 502 -17.17 3.76 6.10
CA GLU A 502 -16.76 2.84 5.04
C GLU A 502 -16.32 1.51 5.65
N LEU A 503 -16.91 0.41 5.17
CA LEU A 503 -16.44 -0.96 5.34
C LEU A 503 -15.64 -1.37 4.10
N ARG A 504 -14.37 -1.70 4.30
CA ARG A 504 -13.50 -2.19 3.23
C ARG A 504 -13.70 -3.69 3.01
N PHE A 505 -13.29 -4.18 1.84
CA PHE A 505 -13.41 -5.59 1.47
C PHE A 505 -12.68 -6.56 2.42
N ASN A 506 -11.65 -6.10 3.13
CA ASN A 506 -10.94 -6.89 4.14
C ASN A 506 -11.64 -6.90 5.51
N GLY A 507 -12.81 -6.26 5.64
CA GLY A 507 -13.55 -6.14 6.89
C GLY A 507 -13.20 -4.89 7.71
N ASP A 508 -12.20 -4.10 7.29
CA ASP A 508 -11.81 -2.91 8.05
C ASP A 508 -12.92 -1.84 8.01
N LEU A 509 -13.35 -1.43 9.19
CA LEU A 509 -14.30 -0.35 9.37
C LEU A 509 -13.58 0.97 9.66
N SER A 510 -14.02 2.04 9.00
CA SER A 510 -13.41 3.36 9.15
C SER A 510 -14.43 4.49 9.06
N ILE A 511 -14.19 5.55 9.82
CA ILE A 511 -15.06 6.72 9.93
C ILE A 511 -14.28 7.93 9.39
N HIS A 512 -14.87 8.65 8.45
CA HIS A 512 -14.19 9.73 7.72
C HIS A 512 -15.03 11.00 7.68
N SER A 513 -14.35 12.14 7.57
CA SER A 513 -14.95 13.43 7.22
C SER A 513 -13.97 14.28 6.44
N ALA A 514 -14.37 14.83 5.30
CA ALA A 514 -13.55 15.74 4.50
C ALA A 514 -14.30 17.04 4.18
N PRO A 515 -13.60 18.16 3.91
CA PRO A 515 -14.26 19.37 3.43
C PRO A 515 -15.01 19.11 2.12
N ASP A 516 -16.23 19.61 2.03
CA ASP A 516 -17.04 19.55 0.81
C ASP A 516 -16.33 20.35 -0.31
N ARG A 517 -15.87 21.57 0.00
CA ARG A 517 -15.14 22.46 -0.92
C ARG A 517 -13.70 22.70 -0.47
N ILE A 518 -12.76 21.92 -1.00
CA ILE A 518 -11.33 22.05 -0.66
C ILE A 518 -10.67 23.31 -1.24
N GLY A 519 -11.17 23.84 -2.36
CA GLY A 519 -10.64 25.06 -2.97
C GLY A 519 -10.66 26.27 -2.04
N THR A 520 -11.69 26.41 -1.20
CA THR A 520 -11.77 27.48 -0.19
C THR A 520 -10.62 27.39 0.82
N PHE A 521 -10.30 26.17 1.27
CA PHE A 521 -9.20 25.93 2.21
C PHE A 521 -7.84 26.18 1.55
N LEU A 522 -7.66 25.81 0.28
CA LEU A 522 -6.45 26.10 -0.48
C LEU A 522 -6.27 27.61 -0.67
N GLN A 523 -7.34 28.34 -1.01
CA GLN A 523 -7.29 29.79 -1.14
C GLN A 523 -6.86 30.45 0.19
N GLN A 524 -7.50 30.06 1.29
CA GLN A 524 -7.26 30.65 2.61
C GLN A 524 -5.86 30.37 3.15
N HIS A 525 -5.40 29.13 3.07
CA HIS A 525 -4.17 28.70 3.76
C HIS A 525 -2.95 28.68 2.86
N LEU A 526 -3.11 28.44 1.55
CA LEU A 526 -2.00 28.33 0.61
C LEU A 526 -1.88 29.57 -0.27
N TYR A 527 -2.84 29.81 -1.18
CA TYR A 527 -2.66 30.78 -2.27
C TYR A 527 -2.62 32.24 -1.80
N ASN A 528 -3.43 32.62 -0.79
CA ASN A 528 -3.43 33.99 -0.26
C ASN A 528 -2.19 34.33 0.57
N ILE A 529 -1.42 33.33 0.98
CA ILE A 529 -0.34 33.47 1.96
C ILE A 529 1.02 33.25 1.32
N HIS A 530 1.10 32.24 0.45
CA HIS A 530 2.36 31.74 -0.08
C HIS A 530 2.40 31.88 -1.60
N PRO A 531 3.49 32.46 -2.15
CA PRO A 531 3.79 32.38 -3.57
C PRO A 531 3.79 30.93 -4.04
N THR A 532 2.86 30.59 -4.93
CA THR A 532 2.56 29.20 -5.30
C THR A 532 2.61 29.01 -6.81
N THR A 533 3.37 28.00 -7.24
CA THR A 533 3.37 27.49 -8.62
C THR A 533 2.74 26.10 -8.64
N LEU A 534 1.80 25.88 -9.55
CA LEU A 534 1.15 24.59 -9.78
C LEU A 534 1.62 24.02 -11.11
N LEU A 535 2.22 22.82 -11.08
CA LEU A 535 2.43 22.03 -12.29
C LEU A 535 1.11 21.34 -12.62
N ILE A 536 0.57 21.61 -13.81
CA ILE A 536 -0.74 21.13 -14.22
C ILE A 536 -0.64 20.34 -15.52
N PRO A 537 -1.56 19.38 -15.76
CA PRO A 537 -1.69 18.77 -17.07
C PRO A 537 -1.95 19.84 -18.15
N PRO A 538 -1.48 19.64 -19.39
CA PRO A 538 -1.71 20.62 -20.46
C PRO A 538 -3.19 20.91 -20.70
N MET A 539 -3.54 22.15 -21.04
CA MET A 539 -4.91 22.64 -21.27
C MET A 539 -5.89 22.43 -20.10
N SER A 540 -5.41 22.23 -18.87
CA SER A 540 -6.27 21.89 -17.73
C SER A 540 -6.63 23.07 -16.82
N ALA A 541 -6.06 24.26 -17.04
CA ALA A 541 -6.24 25.42 -16.17
C ALA A 541 -7.71 25.74 -15.84
N ASN A 542 -8.61 25.63 -16.83
CA ASN A 542 -10.05 25.90 -16.66
C ASN A 542 -10.87 24.70 -16.14
N THR A 543 -10.24 23.55 -15.93
CA THR A 543 -10.89 22.29 -15.51
C THR A 543 -10.58 21.91 -14.06
N LEU A 544 -9.72 22.67 -13.40
CA LEU A 544 -9.24 22.44 -12.04
C LEU A 544 -10.08 23.21 -10.99
N THR A 545 -11.38 23.29 -11.21
CA THR A 545 -12.31 24.15 -10.43
C THR A 545 -12.42 23.78 -8.95
N GLU A 546 -12.16 22.53 -8.57
CA GLU A 546 -12.13 22.10 -7.17
C GLU A 546 -10.93 22.67 -6.40
N ILE A 547 -9.80 22.88 -7.07
CA ILE A 547 -8.55 23.33 -6.44
C ILE A 547 -8.23 24.80 -6.73
N LEU A 548 -8.87 25.40 -7.73
CA LEU A 548 -8.75 26.80 -8.14
C LEU A 548 -10.16 27.41 -8.17
N PRO A 549 -10.72 27.81 -7.01
CA PRO A 549 -12.07 28.35 -6.94
C PRO A 549 -12.19 29.68 -7.70
N THR A 550 -13.42 30.04 -8.07
CA THR A 550 -13.71 31.31 -8.76
C THR A 550 -13.16 32.50 -7.98
N GLY A 551 -12.40 33.36 -8.67
CA GLY A 551 -11.73 34.52 -8.06
C GLY A 551 -10.26 34.29 -7.72
N THR A 552 -9.71 33.09 -7.93
CA THR A 552 -8.27 32.86 -7.85
C THR A 552 -7.57 33.60 -8.99
N GLU A 553 -6.65 34.52 -8.68
CA GLU A 553 -5.82 35.18 -9.68
C GLU A 553 -4.73 34.22 -10.17
N MET A 554 -4.68 33.99 -11.48
CA MET A 554 -3.81 33.00 -12.11
C MET A 554 -2.95 33.63 -13.21
N LYS A 555 -1.73 33.15 -13.37
CA LYS A 555 -0.84 33.49 -14.48
C LYS A 555 -0.32 32.21 -15.12
N MET A 556 -0.44 32.10 -16.45
CA MET A 556 0.20 31.01 -17.20
C MET A 556 1.67 31.33 -17.43
N ASP A 557 2.54 30.39 -17.06
CA ASP A 557 3.94 30.39 -17.46
C ASP A 557 4.15 29.58 -18.75
N PRO A 558 5.26 29.81 -19.49
CA PRO A 558 5.49 29.14 -20.76
C PRO A 558 5.54 27.60 -20.62
N ALA A 559 4.81 26.91 -21.48
CA ALA A 559 4.81 25.45 -21.53
C ALA A 559 6.21 24.91 -21.88
N LEU A 560 6.56 23.76 -21.30
CA LEU A 560 7.81 23.06 -21.60
C LEU A 560 7.71 22.34 -22.95
N SER A 561 8.78 22.40 -23.74
CA SER A 561 8.91 21.65 -24.99
C SER A 561 9.65 20.33 -24.75
N PHE A 562 9.19 19.23 -25.36
CA PHE A 562 9.67 17.87 -25.09
C PHE A 562 9.37 16.95 -26.27
N ASN A 563 10.15 15.87 -26.35
CA ASN A 563 9.88 14.75 -27.25
C ASN A 563 9.36 13.58 -26.43
N LEU A 564 8.29 12.94 -26.90
CA LEU A 564 7.78 11.74 -26.25
C LEU A 564 8.48 10.48 -26.77
N PRO A 565 8.79 9.53 -25.86
CA PRO A 565 9.40 8.24 -26.22
C PRO A 565 8.36 7.27 -26.79
N PHE A 566 7.09 7.67 -26.94
CA PHE A 566 6.02 6.79 -27.40
C PHE A 566 5.11 7.44 -28.45
N ARG A 567 4.29 6.62 -29.11
CA ARG A 567 3.26 7.04 -30.07
C ARG A 567 1.89 6.59 -29.60
N ILE A 568 0.87 7.43 -29.80
CA ILE A 568 -0.53 7.11 -29.47
C ILE A 568 -1.27 6.68 -30.74
N SER A 569 -1.92 5.52 -30.70
CA SER A 569 -2.77 5.04 -31.79
C SER A 569 -4.11 4.49 -31.28
N TYR A 570 -5.07 4.36 -32.20
CA TYR A 570 -6.47 4.03 -31.93
C TYR A 570 -6.89 2.81 -32.77
N PRO A 571 -6.51 1.59 -32.38
CA PRO A 571 -6.83 0.39 -33.16
C PRO A 571 -8.33 0.06 -33.08
N GLU A 572 -9.00 -0.04 -34.23
CA GLU A 572 -10.46 -0.33 -34.29
C GLU A 572 -10.82 -1.78 -33.93
N GLU A 573 -9.93 -2.74 -34.16
CA GLU A 573 -10.22 -4.17 -33.99
C GLU A 573 -9.61 -4.79 -32.72
N MET A 574 -8.89 -4.01 -31.91
CA MET A 574 -8.17 -4.56 -30.76
C MET A 574 -9.11 -4.80 -29.57
N LYS A 575 -9.49 -6.06 -29.37
CA LYS A 575 -10.30 -6.52 -28.22
C LYS A 575 -9.52 -7.48 -27.34
N LEU A 576 -10.00 -7.68 -26.12
CA LEU A 576 -9.40 -8.62 -25.17
C LEU A 576 -9.25 -10.02 -25.78
N GLU A 577 -10.28 -10.53 -26.47
CA GLU A 577 -10.26 -11.85 -27.11
C GLU A 577 -9.16 -11.95 -28.18
N THR A 578 -9.00 -10.91 -28.99
CA THR A 578 -7.96 -10.86 -30.03
C THR A 578 -6.56 -10.79 -29.44
N LEU A 579 -6.39 -10.05 -28.34
CA LEU A 579 -5.14 -9.95 -27.61
C LEU A 579 -4.74 -11.30 -27.00
N MET A 580 -5.69 -12.04 -26.42
CA MET A 580 -5.41 -13.36 -25.83
C MET A 580 -5.18 -14.44 -26.89
N ALA A 581 -5.84 -14.32 -28.04
CA ALA A 581 -5.63 -15.22 -29.17
C ALA A 581 -4.21 -15.06 -29.73
N ASN A 582 -3.73 -13.83 -29.89
CA ASN A 582 -2.43 -13.52 -30.48
C ASN A 582 -1.71 -12.40 -29.68
N PRO A 583 -1.06 -12.75 -28.55
CA PRO A 583 -0.38 -11.76 -27.73
C PRO A 583 0.85 -11.20 -28.47
N PRO A 584 1.02 -9.87 -28.52
CA PRO A 584 2.14 -9.26 -29.23
C PRO A 584 3.47 -9.61 -28.55
N PRO A 585 4.58 -9.79 -29.29
CA PRO A 585 5.87 -10.05 -28.69
C PRO A 585 6.33 -8.86 -27.82
N GLY A 586 7.16 -9.18 -26.82
CA GLY A 586 7.68 -8.21 -25.86
C GLY A 586 6.80 -8.06 -24.62
N LYS A 587 6.98 -6.95 -23.90
CA LYS A 587 6.36 -6.67 -22.62
C LYS A 587 5.26 -5.63 -22.76
N THR A 588 4.01 -6.06 -22.53
CA THR A 588 2.81 -5.22 -22.65
C THR A 588 2.13 -5.09 -21.30
N ILE A 589 1.82 -3.85 -20.91
CA ILE A 589 0.96 -3.55 -19.76
C ILE A 589 -0.45 -3.24 -20.26
N VAL A 590 -1.43 -3.93 -19.70
CA VAL A 590 -2.85 -3.84 -20.08
C VAL A 590 -3.65 -3.25 -18.92
N LEU A 591 -4.21 -2.07 -19.14
CA LEU A 591 -5.04 -1.39 -18.15
C LEU A 591 -6.48 -1.87 -18.22
N MET A 592 -6.97 -2.39 -17.09
CA MET A 592 -8.32 -2.91 -16.91
C MET A 592 -9.13 -2.04 -15.95
N SER A 593 -10.43 -1.94 -16.20
CA SER A 593 -11.35 -1.13 -15.39
C SER A 593 -11.56 -1.63 -13.95
N SER A 594 -11.39 -2.94 -13.69
CA SER A 594 -11.61 -3.49 -12.34
C SER A 594 -10.77 -4.74 -12.06
N LYS A 595 -10.49 -5.01 -10.78
CA LYS A 595 -9.86 -6.26 -10.33
C LYS A 595 -10.68 -7.48 -10.74
N ARG A 596 -12.02 -7.41 -10.66
CA ARG A 596 -12.92 -8.48 -11.11
C ARG A 596 -12.71 -8.85 -12.57
N SER A 597 -12.54 -7.85 -13.45
CA SER A 597 -12.27 -8.10 -14.87
C SER A 597 -10.89 -8.74 -15.08
N ILE A 598 -9.89 -8.38 -14.27
CA ILE A 598 -8.57 -9.02 -14.28
C ILE A 598 -8.68 -10.48 -13.83
N THR A 599 -9.44 -10.76 -12.76
CA THR A 599 -9.70 -12.13 -12.30
C THR A 599 -10.36 -12.98 -13.38
N ASN A 600 -11.35 -12.45 -14.10
CA ASN A 600 -11.97 -13.16 -15.22
C ASN A 600 -10.97 -13.47 -16.35
N VAL A 601 -10.01 -12.58 -16.62
CA VAL A 601 -8.94 -12.83 -17.59
C VAL A 601 -8.05 -13.97 -17.13
N PHE A 602 -7.64 -13.95 -15.86
CA PHE A 602 -6.82 -15.00 -15.27
C PHE A 602 -7.50 -16.37 -15.38
N ILE A 603 -8.74 -16.49 -14.86
CA ILE A 603 -9.51 -17.73 -14.90
C ILE A 603 -9.62 -18.28 -16.33
N LYS A 604 -9.93 -17.40 -17.30
CA LYS A 604 -10.26 -17.83 -18.66
C LYS A 604 -9.02 -18.17 -19.52
N TYR A 605 -7.88 -17.50 -19.30
CA TYR A 605 -6.78 -17.54 -20.25
C TYR A 605 -5.43 -18.01 -19.70
N MET A 606 -5.26 -18.14 -18.37
CA MET A 606 -3.97 -18.48 -17.74
C MET A 606 -3.35 -19.74 -18.36
N GLU A 607 -4.04 -20.88 -18.34
CA GLU A 607 -3.50 -22.14 -18.89
C GLU A 607 -3.20 -22.07 -20.39
N THR A 608 -4.05 -21.38 -21.16
CA THR A 608 -3.90 -21.28 -22.61
C THR A 608 -2.69 -20.43 -22.98
N LEU A 609 -2.43 -19.36 -22.22
CA LEU A 609 -1.28 -18.49 -22.40
C LEU A 609 0.02 -19.15 -21.92
N GLU A 610 -0.03 -19.88 -20.80
CA GLU A 610 1.10 -20.66 -20.30
C GLU A 610 1.56 -21.69 -21.34
N LYS A 611 0.63 -22.43 -21.96
CA LYS A 611 0.92 -23.37 -23.07
C LYS A 611 1.53 -22.69 -24.30
N LYS A 612 1.28 -21.39 -24.50
CA LYS A 612 1.87 -20.57 -25.57
C LYS A 612 3.21 -19.92 -25.18
N GLY A 613 3.72 -20.17 -23.97
CA GLY A 613 4.92 -19.52 -23.45
C GLY A 613 4.76 -18.03 -23.19
N THR A 614 3.53 -17.56 -22.94
CA THR A 614 3.23 -16.17 -22.57
C THR A 614 3.08 -16.07 -21.05
N THR A 615 3.88 -15.23 -20.42
CA THR A 615 3.77 -14.94 -18.99
C THR A 615 2.58 -14.00 -18.75
N LEU A 616 1.61 -14.45 -17.96
CA LEU A 616 0.44 -13.68 -17.55
C LEU A 616 0.61 -13.22 -16.10
N ILE A 617 0.72 -11.90 -15.91
CA ILE A 617 0.80 -11.27 -14.58
C ILE A 617 -0.52 -10.53 -14.33
N CYS A 618 -1.21 -10.87 -13.24
CA CYS A 618 -2.52 -10.32 -12.92
C CYS A 618 -2.53 -9.68 -11.53
N GLN A 619 -2.91 -8.41 -11.45
CA GLN A 619 -3.05 -7.69 -10.18
C GLN A 619 -3.96 -8.45 -9.20
N GLY A 620 -3.42 -8.72 -8.01
CA GLY A 620 -4.14 -9.39 -6.93
C GLY A 620 -4.18 -10.91 -7.03
N LEU A 621 -3.56 -11.50 -8.07
CA LEU A 621 -3.47 -12.94 -8.28
C LEU A 621 -2.01 -13.40 -8.38
N SER A 622 -1.16 -12.61 -9.06
CA SER A 622 0.29 -12.88 -9.18
C SER A 622 1.11 -12.29 -8.00
N GLY A 623 0.48 -12.13 -6.84
CA GLY A 623 1.05 -11.55 -5.63
C GLY A 623 1.04 -10.01 -5.56
N GLY A 624 1.81 -9.46 -4.62
CA GLY A 624 1.91 -8.02 -4.37
C GLY A 624 2.66 -7.25 -5.47
N THR A 625 2.57 -5.92 -5.44
CA THR A 625 3.14 -5.05 -6.50
C THR A 625 4.63 -5.27 -6.74
N GLY A 626 5.45 -5.36 -5.69
CA GLY A 626 6.91 -5.60 -5.83
C GLY A 626 7.22 -6.92 -6.52
N ARG A 627 6.53 -8.01 -6.13
CA ARG A 627 6.65 -9.31 -6.80
C ARG A 627 6.26 -9.24 -8.27
N MET A 628 5.12 -8.63 -8.60
CA MET A 628 4.69 -8.50 -9.99
C MET A 628 5.69 -7.69 -10.82
N GLN A 629 6.30 -6.63 -10.26
CA GLN A 629 7.38 -5.88 -10.91
C GLN A 629 8.61 -6.78 -11.16
N ALA A 630 9.06 -7.52 -10.15
CA ALA A 630 10.22 -8.40 -10.26
C ALA A 630 10.01 -9.49 -11.31
N GLU A 631 8.84 -10.14 -11.31
CA GLU A 631 8.45 -11.15 -12.30
C GLU A 631 8.41 -10.54 -13.70
N PHE A 632 7.80 -9.35 -13.84
CA PHE A 632 7.74 -8.63 -15.11
C PHE A 632 9.15 -8.27 -15.63
N ILE A 633 10.08 -7.88 -14.76
CA ILE A 633 11.46 -7.57 -15.10
C ILE A 633 12.21 -8.84 -15.54
N ALA A 634 12.09 -9.93 -14.78
CA ALA A 634 12.82 -11.18 -15.01
C ALA A 634 12.36 -11.96 -16.24
N ALA A 635 11.10 -11.81 -16.65
CA ALA A 635 10.53 -12.53 -17.78
C ALA A 635 11.26 -12.21 -19.11
N LYS A 636 11.67 -13.27 -19.83
CA LYS A 636 12.48 -13.20 -21.06
C LYS A 636 11.69 -13.36 -22.38
N GLY A 637 10.36 -13.49 -22.30
CA GLY A 637 9.46 -13.75 -23.44
C GLY A 637 8.34 -12.72 -23.59
N THR A 638 7.21 -13.16 -24.15
CA THR A 638 5.99 -12.35 -24.23
C THR A 638 5.36 -12.24 -22.84
N VAL A 639 5.13 -11.02 -22.38
CA VAL A 639 4.56 -10.74 -21.06
C VAL A 639 3.34 -9.86 -21.20
N LEU A 640 2.24 -10.28 -20.56
CA LEU A 640 1.04 -9.49 -20.42
C LEU A 640 0.80 -9.20 -18.94
N TRP A 641 0.89 -7.94 -18.56
CA TRP A 641 0.60 -7.51 -17.19
C TRP A 641 -0.73 -6.77 -17.13
N PHE A 642 -1.73 -7.43 -16.56
CA PHE A 642 -3.05 -6.86 -16.30
C PHE A 642 -3.11 -6.17 -14.95
N ILE A 643 -3.33 -4.85 -14.99
CA ILE A 643 -3.35 -4.00 -13.79
C ILE A 643 -4.39 -2.89 -13.94
N THR A 644 -4.92 -2.41 -12.81
CA THR A 644 -5.83 -1.27 -12.82
C THR A 644 -5.06 0.05 -13.00
N PRO A 645 -5.67 1.07 -13.66
CA PRO A 645 -5.08 2.40 -13.82
C PRO A 645 -4.57 3.01 -12.51
N TRP A 646 -5.33 2.88 -11.42
CA TRP A 646 -4.96 3.42 -10.10
C TRP A 646 -3.70 2.79 -9.52
N SER A 647 -3.50 1.49 -9.76
CA SER A 647 -2.29 0.80 -9.30
C SER A 647 -1.11 1.04 -10.24
N PHE A 648 -1.38 1.20 -11.53
CA PHE A 648 -0.36 1.52 -12.53
C PHE A 648 0.38 2.82 -12.23
N GLU A 649 -0.30 3.88 -11.79
CA GLU A 649 0.32 5.16 -11.39
C GLU A 649 1.40 5.01 -10.28
N GLY A 650 1.40 3.91 -9.53
CA GLY A 650 2.37 3.63 -8.47
C GLY A 650 3.50 2.69 -8.86
N ILE A 651 3.51 2.16 -10.09
CA ILE A 651 4.54 1.22 -10.55
C ILE A 651 5.85 1.95 -10.82
N THR A 652 6.95 1.31 -10.45
CA THR A 652 8.30 1.72 -10.84
C THR A 652 8.99 0.55 -11.54
N LEU A 653 9.51 0.79 -12.74
CA LEU A 653 10.26 -0.19 -13.53
C LEU A 653 11.57 0.46 -14.02
N PRO A 654 12.59 -0.35 -14.34
CA PRO A 654 13.78 0.16 -15.02
C PRO A 654 13.42 0.85 -16.33
N SER A 655 14.23 1.83 -16.76
CA SER A 655 14.01 2.48 -18.05
C SER A 655 14.11 1.48 -19.21
N GLN A 656 13.48 1.81 -20.34
CA GLN A 656 13.54 1.00 -21.57
C GLN A 656 13.05 -0.46 -21.37
N SER A 657 12.15 -0.70 -20.41
CA SER A 657 11.70 -2.05 -20.03
C SER A 657 10.38 -2.45 -20.67
N VAL A 658 9.53 -1.49 -21.06
CA VAL A 658 8.17 -1.76 -21.55
C VAL A 658 8.00 -1.36 -23.01
N ASP A 659 7.45 -2.28 -23.82
CA ASP A 659 7.20 -2.06 -25.25
C ASP A 659 5.87 -1.34 -25.50
N ARG A 660 4.86 -1.59 -24.67
CA ARG A 660 3.48 -1.16 -24.95
C ARG A 660 2.62 -0.93 -23.71
N LEU A 661 1.80 0.11 -23.77
CA LEU A 661 0.67 0.34 -22.87
C LEU A 661 -0.64 0.19 -23.66
N LEU A 662 -1.54 -0.65 -23.18
CA LEU A 662 -2.84 -0.88 -23.80
C LEU A 662 -3.97 -0.48 -22.85
N LEU A 663 -4.82 0.45 -23.29
CA LEU A 663 -6.03 0.85 -22.56
C LEU A 663 -7.24 0.24 -23.24
N LEU A 664 -7.77 -0.84 -22.66
CA LEU A 664 -9.02 -1.46 -23.11
C LEU A 664 -10.25 -0.68 -22.65
N ASN A 665 -10.12 0.09 -21.56
CA ASN A 665 -11.19 0.93 -21.04
C ASN A 665 -10.68 2.33 -20.62
N LEU A 666 -11.48 3.36 -20.88
CA LEU A 666 -11.25 4.71 -20.33
C LEU A 666 -11.40 4.68 -18.80
N PRO A 667 -10.39 5.16 -18.06
CA PRO A 667 -10.30 5.03 -16.60
C PRO A 667 -11.09 6.09 -15.84
N PHE A 668 -12.42 6.10 -16.00
CA PHE A 668 -13.29 6.96 -15.21
C PHE A 668 -13.26 6.59 -13.72
N ASP A 669 -13.46 7.59 -12.85
CA ASP A 669 -13.72 7.36 -11.43
C ASP A 669 -15.01 6.55 -11.22
N HIS A 670 -15.03 5.75 -10.15
CA HIS A 670 -16.23 4.99 -9.80
C HIS A 670 -17.35 5.95 -9.38
N PRO A 671 -18.58 5.81 -9.91
CA PRO A 671 -19.67 6.76 -9.68
C PRO A 671 -20.14 6.80 -8.21
N SER A 672 -19.84 5.76 -7.42
CA SER A 672 -20.19 5.66 -5.99
C SER A 672 -19.04 6.04 -5.05
N HIS A 673 -17.96 6.66 -5.55
CA HIS A 673 -16.87 7.11 -4.69
C HIS A 673 -17.36 8.19 -3.71
N ALA A 674 -17.26 7.94 -2.40
CA ALA A 674 -17.87 8.76 -1.34
C ALA A 674 -17.72 10.28 -1.50
N ILE A 675 -16.51 10.76 -1.73
CA ILE A 675 -16.25 12.20 -1.89
C ILE A 675 -16.68 12.72 -3.27
N LEU A 676 -16.21 12.08 -4.35
CA LEU A 676 -16.44 12.53 -5.71
C LEU A 676 -17.93 12.56 -6.07
N SER A 677 -18.73 11.60 -5.59
CA SER A 677 -20.19 11.59 -5.80
C SER A 677 -20.87 12.81 -5.21
N ARG A 678 -20.40 13.33 -4.06
CA ARG A 678 -20.94 14.53 -3.43
C ARG A 678 -20.50 15.80 -4.13
N ARG A 679 -19.20 15.91 -4.48
CA ARG A 679 -18.70 17.07 -5.23
C ARG A 679 -19.28 17.18 -6.64
N ALA A 680 -19.61 16.04 -7.25
CA ALA A 680 -20.35 16.02 -8.51
C ALA A 680 -21.67 16.81 -8.45
N GLU A 681 -22.32 16.90 -7.28
CA GLU A 681 -23.55 17.68 -7.08
C GLU A 681 -23.33 19.21 -7.22
N HIS A 682 -22.07 19.69 -7.18
CA HIS A 682 -21.75 21.10 -7.38
C HIS A 682 -21.86 21.55 -8.84
N TYR A 683 -21.91 20.61 -9.78
CA TYR A 683 -21.86 20.86 -11.21
C TYR A 683 -23.22 20.68 -11.87
N GLN A 684 -23.58 21.58 -12.78
CA GLN A 684 -24.80 21.44 -13.59
C GLN A 684 -24.72 20.20 -14.48
N ASN A 685 -23.55 19.94 -15.06
CA ASN A 685 -23.26 18.72 -15.79
C ASN A 685 -21.99 18.08 -15.23
N ALA A 686 -22.17 17.31 -14.16
CA ALA A 686 -21.08 16.61 -13.48
C ALA A 686 -20.26 15.72 -14.41
N PHE A 687 -20.88 15.12 -15.43
CA PHE A 687 -20.15 14.27 -16.36
C PHE A 687 -19.13 15.07 -17.17
N THR A 688 -19.58 16.12 -17.87
CA THR A 688 -18.71 16.90 -18.76
C THR A 688 -17.75 17.80 -17.99
N GLN A 689 -18.21 18.42 -16.90
CA GLN A 689 -17.44 19.44 -16.19
C GLN A 689 -16.47 18.86 -15.15
N TYR A 690 -16.76 17.67 -14.61
CA TYR A 690 -16.00 17.10 -13.51
C TYR A 690 -15.43 15.72 -13.84
N ALA A 691 -16.27 14.73 -14.19
CA ALA A 691 -15.81 13.38 -14.47
C ALA A 691 -14.88 13.29 -15.71
N LEU A 692 -15.23 14.00 -16.79
CA LEU A 692 -14.41 14.05 -18.00
C LEU A 692 -13.08 14.78 -17.76
N ALA A 693 -13.09 15.90 -17.01
CA ALA A 693 -11.86 16.60 -16.63
C ALA A 693 -10.91 15.68 -15.85
N ARG A 694 -11.41 15.01 -14.81
CA ARG A 694 -10.63 14.06 -14.00
C ARG A 694 -10.11 12.88 -14.83
N LEU A 695 -10.89 12.41 -15.82
CA LEU A 695 -10.42 11.39 -16.78
C LEU A 695 -9.21 11.90 -17.57
N LEU A 696 -9.25 13.11 -18.13
CA LEU A 696 -8.14 13.66 -18.91
C LEU A 696 -6.88 13.81 -18.05
N HIS A 697 -7.01 14.30 -16.82
CA HIS A 697 -5.90 14.38 -15.87
C HIS A 697 -5.34 12.99 -15.55
N ARG A 698 -6.19 11.97 -15.41
CA ARG A 698 -5.72 10.59 -15.21
C ARG A 698 -4.98 10.07 -16.43
N LEU A 699 -5.50 10.26 -17.64
CA LEU A 699 -4.80 9.87 -18.87
C LEU A 699 -3.41 10.50 -18.93
N PHE A 700 -3.28 11.79 -18.60
CA PHE A 700 -1.98 12.45 -18.49
C PHE A 700 -1.04 11.73 -17.52
N ARG A 701 -1.49 11.42 -16.29
CA ARG A 701 -0.66 10.72 -15.29
C ARG A 701 -0.27 9.31 -15.71
N LEU A 702 -1.15 8.59 -16.41
CA LEU A 702 -0.83 7.27 -16.96
C LEU A 702 0.26 7.38 -18.04
N LEU A 703 0.17 8.38 -18.93
CA LEU A 703 1.20 8.63 -19.94
C LEU A 703 2.53 9.07 -19.30
N ARG A 704 2.48 9.93 -18.28
CA ARG A 704 3.65 10.37 -17.49
C ARG A 704 4.32 9.19 -16.77
N THR A 705 3.53 8.27 -16.23
CA THR A 705 4.06 7.06 -15.58
C THR A 705 4.72 6.15 -16.61
N PHE A 706 4.03 5.88 -17.73
CA PHE A 706 4.55 5.03 -18.80
C PHE A 706 5.86 5.56 -19.40
N SER A 707 5.95 6.88 -19.61
CA SER A 707 7.14 7.51 -20.19
C SER A 707 8.39 7.36 -19.33
N SER A 708 8.24 7.12 -18.03
CA SER A 708 9.37 6.91 -17.12
C SER A 708 10.09 5.58 -17.31
N PHE A 709 9.48 4.60 -17.99
CA PHE A 709 10.07 3.27 -18.15
C PHE A 709 9.85 2.60 -19.51
N CYS A 710 9.11 3.22 -20.42
CA CYS A 710 8.90 2.66 -21.75
C CYS A 710 10.17 2.73 -22.61
N LYS A 711 10.19 1.92 -23.68
CA LYS A 711 11.23 1.97 -24.69
C LYS A 711 11.06 3.16 -25.62
N GLU A 712 12.15 3.55 -26.27
CA GLU A 712 12.10 4.46 -27.40
C GLU A 712 11.15 3.95 -28.50
N SER A 713 10.27 4.83 -28.97
CA SER A 713 9.20 4.52 -29.93
C SER A 713 8.20 3.45 -29.46
N ALA A 714 7.98 3.31 -28.15
CA ALA A 714 6.93 2.45 -27.60
C ALA A 714 5.52 2.86 -28.07
N ASP A 715 4.56 1.96 -27.93
CA ASP A 715 3.18 2.21 -28.35
C ASP A 715 2.24 2.39 -27.16
N VAL A 716 1.39 3.41 -27.24
CA VAL A 716 0.19 3.56 -26.42
C VAL A 716 -1.02 3.28 -27.30
N LEU A 717 -1.73 2.20 -27.01
CA LEU A 717 -2.90 1.75 -27.76
C LEU A 717 -4.17 2.08 -26.99
N MET A 718 -5.02 2.92 -27.58
CA MET A 718 -6.30 3.34 -27.03
C MET A 718 -7.45 2.59 -27.72
N ALA A 719 -7.93 1.52 -27.08
CA ALA A 719 -8.84 0.54 -27.68
C ALA A 719 -10.27 0.55 -27.10
N ASP A 720 -10.70 1.67 -26.50
CA ASP A 720 -12.05 1.81 -25.98
C ASP A 720 -13.01 2.33 -27.06
N ASP A 721 -14.06 1.54 -27.36
CA ASP A 721 -15.10 1.86 -28.35
C ASP A 721 -15.77 3.23 -28.12
N ARG A 722 -15.76 3.77 -26.89
CA ARG A 722 -16.36 5.07 -26.57
C ARG A 722 -15.60 6.23 -27.21
N LEU A 723 -14.35 6.04 -27.62
CA LEU A 723 -13.58 7.05 -28.35
C LEU A 723 -14.19 7.40 -29.71
N THR A 724 -14.85 6.43 -30.36
CA THR A 724 -15.53 6.64 -31.65
C THR A 724 -17.05 6.70 -31.50
N SER A 725 -17.63 5.93 -30.58
CA SER A 725 -19.08 5.80 -30.44
C SER A 725 -19.76 6.88 -29.58
N LYS A 726 -19.01 7.65 -28.78
CA LYS A 726 -19.55 8.71 -27.91
C LYS A 726 -19.05 10.09 -28.34
N SER A 727 -19.89 11.11 -28.16
CA SER A 727 -19.56 12.50 -28.53
C SER A 727 -18.31 13.02 -27.82
N TYR A 728 -18.17 12.73 -26.51
CA TYR A 728 -16.99 13.11 -25.73
C TYR A 728 -15.71 12.37 -26.14
N GLY A 729 -15.81 11.30 -26.93
CA GLY A 729 -14.66 10.58 -27.46
C GLY A 729 -13.78 11.49 -28.33
N LYS A 730 -14.39 12.42 -29.08
CA LYS A 730 -13.69 13.43 -29.87
C LYS A 730 -12.91 14.41 -28.99
N ASP A 731 -13.45 14.78 -27.84
CA ASP A 731 -12.78 15.68 -26.90
C ASP A 731 -11.52 15.01 -26.32
N ILE A 732 -11.61 13.72 -25.97
CA ILE A 732 -10.46 12.92 -25.52
C ILE A 732 -9.41 12.79 -26.63
N GLN A 733 -9.81 12.48 -27.87
CA GLN A 733 -8.88 12.38 -28.99
C GLN A 733 -8.19 13.72 -29.29
N THR A 734 -8.92 14.83 -29.19
CA THR A 734 -8.37 16.18 -29.36
C THR A 734 -7.35 16.49 -28.28
N TYR A 735 -7.67 16.16 -27.02
CA TYR A 735 -6.72 16.28 -25.91
C TYR A 735 -5.46 15.44 -26.13
N LEU A 736 -5.60 14.18 -26.55
CA LEU A 736 -4.44 13.30 -26.77
C LEU A 736 -3.62 13.67 -28.03
N ALA A 737 -4.21 14.38 -28.99
CA ALA A 737 -3.53 14.77 -30.22
C ALA A 737 -2.34 15.71 -29.96
N GLN A 738 -2.35 16.47 -28.87
CA GLN A 738 -1.22 17.35 -28.49
C GLN A 738 0.05 16.55 -28.09
N PHE A 739 -0.11 15.27 -27.75
CA PHE A 739 1.00 14.37 -27.42
C PHE A 739 1.49 13.57 -28.64
N LYS A 740 0.97 13.83 -29.84
CA LYS A 740 1.48 13.19 -31.04
C LYS A 740 2.80 13.86 -31.44
N LYS A 741 3.85 13.05 -31.54
CA LYS A 741 5.13 13.42 -32.16
C LYS A 741 4.85 13.85 -33.61
N GLU A 742 5.23 15.07 -33.99
CA GLU A 742 5.31 15.45 -35.41
C GLU A 742 6.37 14.64 -36.16
#